data_AF-A0A0C3PUA4-F1
#
_entry.id   AF-A0A0C3PUA4-F1
#
_cell.length_a   1.000
_cell.length_b   1.000
_cell.length_c   1.000
_cell.angle_alpha   90.00
_cell.angle_beta   90.00
_cell.angle_gamma   90.00
#
_symmetry.space_group_name_H-M   'P 1'
#
loop_
_entity.id
_entity.type
_entity.pdbx_description
1 polymer ?
#
loop_
_entity_poly.entity_id
_entity_poly.type
_entity_poly.pdbx_seq_one_letter_code
_entity_poly.pdbx_strand_id
1 'polypeptide(L)'
;MATAQVAESELPFFKFPPFPRPPEGASIMPFKEFKPRGIQLFAHMKKSGDQGGDEDDEDVEIEVDGLGVPTVELRVKHVSDECKSDKRKKHKKKKTVTSAGVPVQKLPWYEEWEEGEDLRVTKNVYDQSIPPTDRLFQSALDFRTGRPWPPAASGLNNIWDQFRIYVGLLVNPTTYKKGDDKKAAHNASPDSDSEDDSDGDSPPTASTCAKVEGISKKRPRPRDSSSSAVENSDEDEDVPFDQQKIDEETKEEKLSVFLSDPEKSVRIFLSSHMREKGLIWSERNLISAPHLLSFFLRFVLRNRVLPEQAYQRGVKRALGTIDLAKKELPLTYKVGHMLPDKCSEGCQGIFGRMGTVNWFTATVPEEQMKGPSGEQSKLQVTDTATGERQDITLPPEAEISLKEAIEDNLEMDVTPQLEQGSTATGCGDWGNTDAAAEVNAWGSGEWGGWDADDGQGTPWDANIECMPADNDRECSGPLPIWSDSAPTWGRDLTSLMAFLGPSVFPLTHTTGIVECSTRRVREVIAPTSSSPSSATKRKPKHKDGQEAWVPAASGVEAELDARFAKVVLAPWDRFGGDISKPEIWATSRGPVIDPNVSSDSQNTKAGETPHNPLTDDITLLVEPHLIDTLGVVPGLGLGAMWVQLVRSEDKEGEVVSSRSRTACPKIFWYHEDLTGIFPSFYTPGSAE
;
A
#
# COMPACT_ATOMS: atom_id res chain seq x y z
N MET A 1 79.29 -40.22 46.45
CA MET A 1 78.55 -39.43 45.44
C MET A 1 77.11 -39.35 45.91
N ALA A 2 76.65 -38.17 46.34
CA ALA A 2 75.33 -37.96 46.94
C ALA A 2 74.38 -37.34 45.91
N THR A 3 73.20 -37.94 45.78
CA THR A 3 72.08 -37.51 44.96
C THR A 3 71.29 -36.39 45.67
N ALA A 4 71.06 -35.28 44.95
CA ALA A 4 70.28 -34.14 45.43
C ALA A 4 68.78 -34.37 45.18
N GLN A 5 67.96 -34.28 46.23
CA GLN A 5 66.50 -34.22 46.15
C GLN A 5 66.08 -32.80 45.78
N VAL A 6 65.31 -32.68 44.69
CA VAL A 6 64.62 -31.44 44.29
C VAL A 6 63.29 -31.39 45.05
N ALA A 7 63.10 -30.32 45.83
CA ALA A 7 61.86 -30.05 46.55
C ALA A 7 60.78 -29.57 45.57
N GLU A 8 59.68 -30.31 45.47
CA GLU A 8 58.45 -29.86 44.82
C GLU A 8 57.90 -28.66 45.59
N SER A 9 57.91 -27.48 44.97
CA SER A 9 57.21 -26.30 45.47
C SER A 9 55.71 -26.52 45.31
N GLU A 10 55.02 -26.76 46.42
CA GLU A 10 53.56 -26.82 46.51
C GLU A 10 52.95 -25.53 45.95
N LEU A 11 52.40 -25.60 44.74
CA LEU A 11 51.56 -24.53 44.20
C LEU A 11 50.32 -24.39 45.09
N PRO A 12 49.99 -23.18 45.58
CA PRO A 12 48.85 -22.98 46.47
C PRO A 12 47.56 -23.32 45.72
N PHE A 13 46.93 -24.44 46.12
CA PHE A 13 45.58 -24.79 45.71
C PHE A 13 44.60 -23.73 46.21
N PHE A 14 44.10 -22.87 45.33
CA PHE A 14 43.02 -21.94 45.63
C PHE A 14 41.73 -22.75 45.92
N LYS A 15 41.39 -22.91 47.20
CA LYS A 15 40.09 -23.47 47.62
C LYS A 15 39.05 -22.36 47.67
N PHE A 16 38.08 -22.45 46.76
CA PHE A 16 36.85 -21.67 46.82
C PHE A 16 35.81 -22.46 47.62
N PRO A 17 35.10 -21.85 48.60
CA PRO A 17 35.07 -20.43 49.01
C PRO A 17 36.11 -20.05 50.09
N PRO A 18 36.46 -18.75 50.26
CA PRO A 18 35.79 -17.56 49.71
C PRO A 18 36.33 -17.08 48.34
N PHE A 19 35.45 -16.47 47.53
CA PHE A 19 35.87 -15.79 46.31
C PHE A 19 36.71 -14.54 46.62
N PRO A 20 37.74 -14.22 45.81
CA PRO A 20 38.52 -13.00 45.98
C PRO A 20 37.61 -11.78 45.79
N ARG A 21 37.89 -10.71 46.54
CA ARG A 21 37.19 -9.44 46.39
C ARG A 21 37.57 -8.81 45.04
N PRO A 22 36.64 -8.15 44.33
CA PRO A 22 36.97 -7.41 43.12
C PRO A 22 38.09 -6.39 43.37
N PRO A 23 38.99 -6.17 42.40
CA PRO A 23 39.99 -5.11 42.47
C PRO A 23 39.37 -3.75 42.77
N GLU A 24 40.09 -2.86 43.48
CA GLU A 24 39.63 -1.50 43.73
C GLU A 24 39.35 -0.78 42.40
N GLY A 25 38.13 -0.26 42.25
CA GLY A 25 37.65 0.41 41.04
C GLY A 25 36.92 -0.48 40.02
N ALA A 26 36.93 -1.82 40.20
CA ALA A 26 36.19 -2.73 39.32
C ALA A 26 34.79 -3.04 39.87
N SER A 27 33.74 -2.68 39.12
CA SER A 27 32.36 -3.07 39.42
C SER A 27 32.02 -4.38 38.71
N ILE A 28 31.67 -5.42 39.47
CA ILE A 28 31.20 -6.69 38.90
C ILE A 28 29.71 -6.55 38.56
N MET A 29 29.37 -6.59 37.27
CA MET A 29 27.98 -6.58 36.82
C MET A 29 27.24 -7.83 37.31
N PRO A 30 26.13 -7.70 38.05
CA PRO A 30 25.31 -8.84 38.43
C PRO A 30 24.79 -9.58 37.20
N PHE A 31 24.70 -10.91 37.27
CA PHE A 31 24.22 -11.73 36.15
C PHE A 31 22.80 -11.36 35.66
N LYS A 32 21.98 -10.75 36.53
CA LYS A 32 20.63 -10.25 36.18
C LYS A 32 20.65 -9.03 35.26
N GLU A 33 21.72 -8.25 35.31
CA GLU A 33 21.90 -7.04 34.50
C GLU A 33 22.68 -7.33 33.20
N PHE A 34 23.32 -8.49 33.12
CA PHE A 34 24.02 -8.94 31.93
C PHE A 34 23.03 -9.19 30.78
N LYS A 35 23.14 -8.37 29.73
CA LYS A 35 22.48 -8.60 28.45
C LYS A 35 23.50 -9.20 27.48
N PRO A 36 23.33 -10.45 27.00
CA PRO A 36 24.23 -11.03 26.03
C PRO A 36 24.16 -10.20 24.73
N ARG A 37 25.27 -9.58 24.34
CA ARG A 37 25.34 -8.73 23.13
C ARG A 37 25.95 -9.43 21.92
N GLY A 38 26.34 -10.70 22.05
CA GLY A 38 26.93 -11.48 20.97
C GLY A 38 28.30 -10.96 20.52
N ILE A 39 28.87 -11.63 19.53
CA ILE A 39 30.06 -11.20 18.79
C ILE A 39 29.55 -10.61 17.47
N GLN A 40 30.04 -9.42 17.10
CA GLN A 40 29.78 -8.82 15.81
C GLN A 40 30.92 -9.17 14.87
N LEU A 41 30.65 -10.07 13.94
CA LEU A 41 31.54 -10.33 12.82
C LEU A 41 31.47 -9.09 11.89
N PHE A 42 32.62 -8.62 11.41
CA PHE A 42 32.76 -7.61 10.33
C PHE A 42 32.62 -6.11 10.70
N ALA A 43 33.09 -5.68 11.87
CA ALA A 43 33.25 -4.24 12.13
C ALA A 43 34.56 -3.72 11.49
N HIS A 44 34.46 -2.85 10.47
CA HIS A 44 35.64 -2.11 10.00
C HIS A 44 36.03 -1.10 11.07
N MET A 45 37.07 -1.42 11.85
CA MET A 45 37.83 -0.37 12.50
C MET A 45 38.63 0.35 11.42
N LYS A 46 38.18 1.55 11.02
CA LYS A 46 39.09 2.52 10.42
C LYS A 46 40.23 2.70 11.43
N LYS A 47 41.44 2.25 11.12
CA LYS A 47 42.65 2.60 11.89
C LYS A 47 42.69 4.13 11.96
N SER A 48 42.22 4.71 13.06
CA SER A 48 42.40 6.12 13.36
C SER A 48 43.84 6.28 13.82
N GLY A 49 44.77 6.34 12.87
CA GLY A 49 46.19 6.36 13.18
C GLY A 49 47.06 6.60 11.95
N ASP A 50 47.17 7.88 11.60
CA ASP A 50 48.39 8.57 11.16
C ASP A 50 49.06 8.24 9.81
N GLN A 51 49.12 9.31 9.00
CA GLN A 51 49.93 9.63 7.83
C GLN A 51 51.03 8.62 7.43
N GLY A 52 50.79 7.91 6.34
CA GLY A 52 51.82 7.14 5.62
C GLY A 52 51.20 6.50 4.38
N GLY A 53 51.21 7.19 3.25
CA GLY A 53 50.48 6.78 2.05
C GLY A 53 51.13 5.61 1.31
N ASP A 54 50.77 4.39 1.72
CA ASP A 54 50.89 3.19 0.91
C ASP A 54 49.47 2.63 0.67
N GLU A 55 49.08 2.50 -0.61
CA GLU A 55 47.69 2.25 -1.06
C GLU A 55 47.27 0.76 -0.99
N ASP A 56 48.04 -0.11 -0.31
CA ASP A 56 47.84 -1.57 -0.28
C ASP A 56 47.48 -2.12 1.12
N ASP A 57 46.87 -1.32 2.01
CA ASP A 57 46.38 -1.82 3.30
C ASP A 57 45.04 -2.55 3.12
N GLU A 58 45.11 -3.88 2.96
CA GLU A 58 43.96 -4.78 3.03
C GLU A 58 43.16 -4.50 4.32
N ASP A 59 41.86 -4.22 4.18
CA ASP A 59 40.94 -4.04 5.29
C ASP A 59 40.92 -5.33 6.15
N VAL A 60 41.73 -5.36 7.22
CA VAL A 60 41.72 -6.48 8.17
C VAL A 60 40.41 -6.44 8.95
N GLU A 61 39.53 -7.39 8.66
CA GLU A 61 38.29 -7.60 9.41
C GLU A 61 38.62 -8.03 10.85
N ILE A 62 38.59 -7.08 11.78
CA ILE A 62 38.76 -7.35 13.21
C ILE A 62 37.40 -7.71 13.78
N GLU A 63 37.27 -8.93 14.30
CA GLU A 63 36.12 -9.35 15.09
C GLU A 63 35.99 -8.45 16.33
N VAL A 64 34.79 -7.91 16.60
CA VAL A 64 34.53 -7.09 17.79
C VAL A 64 33.39 -7.69 18.59
N ASP A 65 33.44 -7.54 19.92
CA ASP A 65 32.33 -7.94 20.78
C ASP A 65 31.14 -6.99 20.65
N GLY A 66 30.01 -7.32 21.28
CA GLY A 66 28.82 -6.46 21.28
C GLY A 66 28.96 -5.11 22.02
N LEU A 67 30.15 -4.77 22.52
CA LEU A 67 30.55 -3.46 23.03
C LEU A 67 31.55 -2.75 22.10
N GLY A 68 31.89 -3.34 20.96
CA GLY A 68 32.86 -2.79 20.00
C GLY A 68 34.31 -3.00 20.41
N VAL A 69 34.59 -3.87 21.37
CA VAL A 69 35.95 -4.20 21.80
C VAL A 69 36.50 -5.28 20.86
N PRO A 70 37.68 -5.08 20.24
CA PRO A 70 38.34 -6.10 19.44
C PRO A 70 38.48 -7.42 20.20
N THR A 71 37.95 -8.50 19.65
CA THR A 71 38.17 -9.84 20.18
C THR A 71 39.46 -10.40 19.58
N VAL A 72 40.16 -11.20 20.40
CA VAL A 72 41.39 -11.88 19.97
C VAL A 72 41.01 -13.30 19.60
N GLU A 73 41.21 -13.68 18.34
CA GLU A 73 41.00 -15.07 17.92
C GLU A 73 41.97 -15.97 18.70
N LEU A 74 41.43 -16.94 19.44
CA LEU A 74 42.25 -17.94 20.12
C LEU A 74 42.91 -18.81 19.05
N ARG A 75 44.25 -18.91 19.08
CA ARG A 75 45.04 -19.70 18.11
C ARG A 75 44.63 -21.18 18.05
N VAL A 76 44.02 -21.70 19.11
CA VAL A 76 43.57 -23.08 19.20
C VAL A 76 42.05 -23.05 19.22
N LYS A 77 41.43 -23.46 18.10
CA LYS A 77 39.99 -23.71 18.05
C LYS A 77 39.70 -24.89 18.97
N HIS A 78 39.11 -24.62 20.12
CA HIS A 78 38.71 -25.69 21.02
C HIS A 78 37.45 -26.36 20.46
N VAL A 79 37.30 -27.68 20.64
CA VAL A 79 36.05 -28.40 20.29
C VAL A 79 34.84 -27.85 21.07
N SER A 80 35.08 -27.06 22.13
CA SER A 80 34.06 -26.32 22.87
C SER A 80 33.71 -24.94 22.31
N ASP A 81 34.52 -24.38 21.40
CA ASP A 81 34.27 -23.10 20.71
C ASP A 81 33.30 -23.24 19.54
N GLU A 82 33.09 -24.46 19.04
CA GLU A 82 31.86 -24.75 18.31
C GLU A 82 30.71 -24.44 19.27
N CYS A 83 30.02 -23.35 18.95
CA CYS A 83 28.98 -22.78 19.78
C CYS A 83 28.05 -23.93 20.18
N LYS A 84 27.98 -24.33 21.46
CA LYS A 84 27.07 -25.42 21.88
C LYS A 84 25.59 -25.07 21.65
N SER A 85 25.30 -23.86 21.17
CA SER A 85 24.04 -23.46 20.55
C SER A 85 23.90 -23.80 19.06
N ASP A 86 24.83 -24.56 18.45
CA ASP A 86 24.63 -25.37 17.24
C ASP A 86 23.84 -26.65 17.53
N LYS A 87 23.17 -26.69 18.68
CA LYS A 87 21.74 -26.94 18.59
C LYS A 87 21.18 -25.87 17.67
N ARG A 88 21.27 -26.07 16.34
CA ARG A 88 20.23 -25.70 15.37
C ARG A 88 19.00 -25.65 16.23
N LYS A 89 18.56 -24.45 16.62
CA LYS A 89 17.42 -24.33 17.49
C LYS A 89 16.36 -24.87 16.55
N LYS A 90 16.09 -26.19 16.61
CA LYS A 90 14.83 -26.78 16.17
C LYS A 90 13.89 -25.84 16.85
N HIS A 91 13.36 -24.87 16.07
CA HIS A 91 12.62 -23.73 16.59
C HIS A 91 11.68 -24.40 17.55
N LYS A 92 11.98 -24.29 18.85
CA LYS A 92 11.25 -25.03 19.85
C LYS A 92 10.03 -24.14 19.93
N LYS A 93 9.11 -24.34 18.96
CA LYS A 93 8.03 -23.44 18.54
C LYS A 93 7.66 -22.76 19.81
N LYS A 94 8.11 -21.50 19.98
CA LYS A 94 8.02 -20.78 21.25
C LYS A 94 6.56 -20.95 21.58
N LYS A 95 6.25 -21.84 22.52
CA LYS A 95 4.92 -22.44 22.62
C LYS A 95 4.14 -21.24 23.10
N THR A 96 3.51 -20.52 22.17
CA THR A 96 2.79 -19.29 22.42
C THR A 96 1.96 -19.66 23.61
N VAL A 97 2.24 -19.00 24.74
CA VAL A 97 1.69 -19.41 26.03
C VAL A 97 0.19 -19.29 25.83
N THR A 98 -0.42 -20.41 25.49
CA THR A 98 -1.84 -20.52 25.21
C THR A 98 -2.45 -20.47 26.58
N SER A 99 -2.71 -19.25 27.04
CA SER A 99 -3.75 -19.03 28.03
C SER A 99 -4.98 -19.74 27.47
N ALA A 100 -5.37 -20.82 28.14
CA ALA A 100 -6.44 -21.69 27.69
C ALA A 100 -7.70 -20.85 27.41
N GLY A 101 -8.09 -20.75 26.13
CA GLY A 101 -9.32 -20.08 25.70
C GLY A 101 -9.19 -18.95 24.67
N VAL A 102 -8.00 -18.39 24.41
CA VAL A 102 -7.85 -17.33 23.39
C VAL A 102 -7.27 -17.92 22.10
N PRO A 103 -7.93 -17.76 20.93
CA PRO A 103 -7.38 -18.20 19.65
C PRO A 103 -6.02 -17.55 19.43
N VAL A 104 -5.01 -18.35 19.09
CA VAL A 104 -3.64 -17.89 18.85
C VAL A 104 -3.68 -16.94 17.65
N GLN A 105 -3.61 -15.63 17.90
CA GLN A 105 -3.39 -14.67 16.84
C GLN A 105 -2.02 -14.96 16.22
N LYS A 106 -2.01 -15.24 14.91
CA LYS A 106 -0.76 -15.36 14.15
C LYS A 106 -0.07 -14.01 14.22
N LEU A 107 1.22 -14.00 14.54
CA LEU A 107 2.02 -12.78 14.48
C LEU A 107 1.99 -12.27 13.03
N PRO A 108 1.94 -10.95 12.82
CA PRO A 108 2.04 -10.41 11.48
C PRO A 108 3.40 -10.76 10.87
N TRP A 109 3.41 -10.98 9.55
CA TRP A 109 4.60 -11.47 8.83
C TRP A 109 5.86 -10.61 9.04
N TYR A 110 5.69 -9.30 9.23
CA TYR A 110 6.80 -8.38 9.44
C TYR A 110 7.45 -8.55 10.81
N GLU A 111 6.69 -8.92 11.85
CA GLU A 111 7.27 -9.28 13.15
C GLU A 111 8.04 -10.60 13.06
N GLU A 112 7.52 -11.57 12.32
CA GLU A 112 8.21 -12.84 12.06
C GLU A 112 9.52 -12.64 11.28
N TRP A 113 9.56 -11.68 10.35
CA TRP A 113 10.79 -11.34 9.62
C TRP A 113 11.78 -10.57 10.48
N GLU A 114 11.31 -9.66 11.33
CA GLU A 114 12.16 -8.91 12.27
C GLU A 114 12.93 -9.86 13.19
N GLU A 115 12.31 -10.98 13.60
CA GLU A 115 13.00 -12.05 14.31
C GLU A 115 14.09 -12.72 13.44
N GLY A 116 15.32 -12.25 13.59
CA GLY A 116 16.50 -12.83 12.95
C GLY A 116 16.87 -12.20 11.62
N GLU A 117 16.21 -11.11 11.20
CA GLU A 117 16.63 -10.34 10.04
C GLU A 117 18.11 -9.96 10.17
N ASP A 118 18.55 -9.47 11.33
CA ASP A 118 19.95 -9.05 11.58
C ASP A 118 21.00 -10.13 11.24
N LEU A 119 20.64 -11.41 11.40
CA LEU A 119 21.53 -12.55 11.16
C LEU A 119 21.60 -12.99 9.69
N ARG A 120 20.67 -12.55 8.85
CA ARG A 120 20.60 -12.94 7.42
C ARG A 120 21.63 -12.23 6.54
N VAL A 121 22.90 -12.58 6.68
CA VAL A 121 23.96 -12.10 5.78
C VAL A 121 24.02 -13.03 4.55
N THR A 122 24.12 -12.46 3.36
CA THR A 122 24.37 -13.24 2.15
C THR A 122 25.74 -13.88 2.25
N LYS A 123 25.84 -15.17 1.94
CA LYS A 123 27.12 -15.90 2.01
C LYS A 123 28.16 -15.34 1.05
N ASN A 124 27.69 -14.77 -0.06
CA ASN A 124 28.53 -14.20 -1.09
C ASN A 124 28.63 -12.69 -0.86
N VAL A 125 29.86 -12.20 -0.80
CA VAL A 125 30.15 -10.77 -0.88
C VAL A 125 29.84 -10.32 -2.30
N TYR A 126 29.11 -9.22 -2.46
CA TYR A 126 28.85 -8.64 -3.78
C TYR A 126 30.15 -8.12 -4.38
N ASP A 127 30.49 -8.60 -5.57
CA ASP A 127 31.71 -8.20 -6.28
C ASP A 127 31.63 -6.71 -6.67
N GLN A 128 32.57 -5.91 -6.18
CA GLN A 128 32.60 -4.47 -6.38
C GLN A 128 32.99 -4.07 -7.81
N SER A 129 33.53 -5.01 -8.61
CA SER A 129 33.81 -4.79 -10.03
C SER A 129 32.54 -4.77 -10.90
N ILE A 130 31.43 -5.33 -10.39
CA ILE A 130 30.13 -5.34 -11.06
C ILE A 130 29.46 -3.96 -10.90
N PRO A 131 28.85 -3.40 -11.96
CA PRO A 131 28.20 -2.11 -11.87
C PRO A 131 27.12 -2.07 -10.77
N PRO A 132 26.91 -0.90 -10.11
CA PRO A 132 25.95 -0.75 -9.01
C PRO A 132 24.53 -1.23 -9.35
N THR A 133 24.13 -1.07 -10.61
CA THR A 133 22.84 -1.48 -11.17
C THR A 133 22.63 -2.99 -11.07
N ASP A 134 23.62 -3.77 -11.54
CA ASP A 134 23.57 -5.23 -11.56
C ASP A 134 23.68 -5.81 -10.14
N ARG A 135 24.50 -5.20 -9.27
CA ARG A 135 24.53 -5.56 -7.84
C ARG A 135 23.18 -5.36 -7.18
N LEU A 136 22.50 -4.25 -7.48
CA LEU A 136 21.16 -4.00 -6.95
C LEU A 136 20.15 -5.05 -7.47
N PHE A 137 20.23 -5.44 -8.75
CA PHE A 137 19.42 -6.51 -9.33
C PHE A 137 19.66 -7.86 -8.65
N GLN A 138 20.92 -8.26 -8.48
CA GLN A 138 21.31 -9.48 -7.78
C GLN A 138 20.78 -9.46 -6.33
N SER A 139 20.91 -8.32 -5.64
CA SER A 139 20.40 -8.18 -4.28
C SER A 139 18.88 -8.29 -4.17
N ALA A 140 18.13 -7.85 -5.18
CA ALA A 140 16.68 -7.99 -5.21
C ALA A 140 16.26 -9.47 -5.39
N LEU A 141 17.02 -10.24 -6.17
CA LEU A 141 16.82 -11.68 -6.32
C LEU A 141 17.17 -12.43 -5.02
N ASP A 142 18.33 -12.14 -4.43
CA ASP A 142 18.74 -12.72 -3.14
C ASP A 142 17.78 -12.36 -2.02
N PHE A 143 17.23 -11.14 -2.05
CA PHE A 143 16.22 -10.70 -1.10
C PHE A 143 14.95 -11.57 -1.19
N ARG A 144 14.54 -11.92 -2.41
CA ARG A 144 13.37 -12.78 -2.66
C ARG A 144 13.65 -14.24 -2.28
N THR A 145 14.78 -14.81 -2.67
CA THR A 145 15.08 -16.25 -2.43
C THR A 145 15.47 -16.56 -0.98
N GLY A 146 16.03 -15.59 -0.25
CA GLY A 146 16.52 -15.78 1.11
C GLY A 146 15.46 -15.79 2.22
N ARG A 147 14.16 -15.72 1.90
CA ARG A 147 13.08 -15.59 2.89
C ARG A 147 11.83 -16.41 2.57
N PRO A 148 11.10 -16.90 3.59
CA PRO A 148 9.75 -17.39 3.40
C PRO A 148 8.81 -16.20 3.15
N TRP A 149 8.23 -16.15 1.95
CA TRP A 149 7.23 -15.14 1.61
C TRP A 149 5.87 -15.51 2.20
N PRO A 150 5.09 -14.52 2.69
CA PRO A 150 3.70 -14.77 3.05
C PRO A 150 2.90 -15.30 1.86
N PRO A 151 1.77 -15.99 2.11
CA PRO A 151 0.92 -16.51 1.04
C PRO A 151 0.54 -15.44 0.01
N ALA A 152 0.31 -15.81 -1.26
CA ALA A 152 -0.03 -14.87 -2.33
C ALA A 152 -1.26 -14.00 -2.02
N ALA A 153 -2.25 -14.56 -1.32
CA ALA A 153 -3.41 -13.84 -0.77
C ALA A 153 -3.04 -12.68 0.17
N SER A 154 -1.76 -12.55 0.53
CA SER A 154 -1.26 -11.40 1.27
C SER A 154 -1.13 -10.12 0.47
N GLY A 155 -1.10 -10.21 -0.86
CA GLY A 155 -0.79 -9.08 -1.74
C GLY A 155 0.66 -8.60 -1.67
N LEU A 156 1.51 -9.19 -0.81
CA LEU A 156 2.90 -8.72 -0.63
C LEU A 156 3.74 -8.88 -1.91
N ASN A 157 3.52 -9.97 -2.66
CA ASN A 157 4.17 -10.19 -3.96
C ASN A 157 3.80 -9.08 -4.95
N ASN A 158 2.53 -8.71 -5.03
CA ASN A 158 2.09 -7.62 -5.90
C ASN A 158 2.77 -6.29 -5.52
N ILE A 159 2.81 -5.93 -4.23
CA ILE A 159 3.51 -4.71 -3.78
C ILE A 159 5.00 -4.75 -4.15
N TRP A 160 5.64 -5.91 -3.98
CA TRP A 160 7.05 -6.09 -4.34
C TRP A 160 7.28 -5.93 -5.84
N ASP A 161 6.46 -6.55 -6.67
CA ASP A 161 6.59 -6.49 -8.12
C ASP A 161 6.28 -5.07 -8.64
N GLN A 162 5.30 -4.37 -8.07
CA GLN A 162 5.04 -2.95 -8.35
C GLN A 162 6.26 -2.06 -7.99
N PHE A 163 6.90 -2.31 -6.85
CA PHE A 163 8.14 -1.61 -6.50
C PHE A 163 9.28 -1.90 -7.47
N ARG A 164 9.44 -3.17 -7.87
CA ARG A 164 10.48 -3.55 -8.83
C ARG A 164 10.23 -2.94 -10.20
N ILE A 165 8.99 -2.90 -10.67
CA ILE A 165 8.58 -2.23 -11.90
C ILE A 165 8.92 -0.73 -11.82
N TYR A 166 8.56 -0.08 -10.71
CA TYR A 166 8.81 1.34 -10.50
C TYR A 166 10.31 1.69 -10.54
N VAL A 167 11.15 0.89 -9.88
CA VAL A 167 12.61 1.13 -9.80
C VAL A 167 13.37 0.64 -11.04
N GLY A 168 12.76 -0.15 -11.93
CA GLY A 168 13.48 -0.78 -13.06
C GLY A 168 14.23 -2.06 -12.67
N LEU A 169 13.77 -2.78 -11.64
CA LEU A 169 14.25 -4.13 -11.28
C LEU A 169 13.42 -5.26 -11.92
N LEU A 170 12.29 -4.91 -12.54
CA LEU A 170 11.43 -5.81 -13.28
C LEU A 170 10.89 -5.04 -14.49
N VAL A 171 10.97 -5.64 -15.68
CA VAL A 171 10.33 -5.08 -16.87
C VAL A 171 8.82 -5.22 -16.70
N ASN A 172 8.05 -4.21 -17.09
CA ASN A 172 6.60 -4.36 -17.14
C ASN A 172 6.31 -5.62 -17.96
N PRO A 173 5.60 -6.62 -17.42
CA PRO A 173 5.03 -7.64 -18.26
C PRO A 173 3.94 -6.91 -19.05
N THR A 174 4.34 -6.20 -20.11
CA THR A 174 3.38 -5.62 -21.04
C THR A 174 2.49 -6.78 -21.39
N THR A 175 1.19 -6.62 -21.16
CA THR A 175 0.18 -7.55 -21.63
C THR A 175 0.41 -7.65 -23.12
N TYR A 176 1.21 -8.64 -23.54
CA TYR A 176 1.42 -8.94 -24.93
C TYR A 176 0.00 -9.18 -25.42
N LYS A 177 -0.55 -8.18 -26.12
CA LYS A 177 -1.83 -8.33 -26.79
C LYS A 177 -1.54 -9.45 -27.76
N LYS A 178 -1.89 -10.68 -27.36
CA LYS A 178 -1.77 -11.86 -28.18
C LYS A 178 -2.45 -11.46 -29.47
N GLY A 179 -1.64 -11.20 -30.49
CA GLY A 179 -2.13 -10.72 -31.77
C GLY A 179 -3.20 -11.72 -32.15
N ASP A 180 -4.42 -11.23 -32.35
CA ASP A 180 -5.42 -11.98 -33.09
C ASP A 180 -4.88 -12.08 -34.52
N ASP A 181 -3.90 -12.96 -34.72
CA ASP A 181 -3.45 -13.45 -36.02
C ASP A 181 -4.60 -14.31 -36.57
N LYS A 182 -5.69 -13.62 -36.91
CA LYS A 182 -6.73 -14.15 -37.78
C LYS A 182 -6.05 -14.43 -39.10
N LYS A 183 -5.70 -15.71 -39.27
CA LYS A 183 -5.94 -16.51 -40.47
C LYS A 183 -6.38 -15.63 -41.64
N ALA A 184 -5.41 -15.11 -42.39
CA ALA A 184 -5.63 -14.80 -43.79
C ALA A 184 -5.89 -16.15 -44.48
N ALA A 185 -7.14 -16.59 -44.44
CA ALA A 185 -7.62 -17.71 -45.21
C ALA A 185 -7.49 -17.31 -46.69
N HIS A 186 -6.48 -17.90 -47.30
CA HIS A 186 -6.25 -18.00 -48.71
C HIS A 186 -7.58 -18.33 -49.43
N ASN A 187 -8.18 -17.36 -50.13
CA ASN A 187 -9.24 -17.60 -51.09
C ASN A 187 -8.64 -18.36 -52.28
N ALA A 188 -8.52 -19.68 -52.15
CA ALA A 188 -8.32 -20.57 -53.27
C ALA A 188 -9.69 -20.87 -53.89
N SER A 189 -9.88 -20.36 -55.12
CA SER A 189 -10.93 -20.75 -56.05
C SER A 189 -11.09 -22.28 -56.15
N PRO A 190 -12.32 -22.83 -56.09
CA PRO A 190 -12.60 -24.12 -56.67
C PRO A 190 -13.55 -23.96 -57.86
N ASP A 191 -12.99 -24.18 -59.05
CA ASP A 191 -13.70 -24.60 -60.25
C ASP A 191 -13.43 -26.10 -60.43
N SER A 192 -14.41 -26.81 -61.01
CA SER A 192 -14.39 -28.23 -61.42
C SER A 192 -14.93 -29.29 -60.44
N ASP A 193 -16.21 -29.59 -60.67
CA ASP A 193 -16.82 -30.93 -60.84
C ASP A 193 -15.90 -32.16 -60.78
N SER A 194 -16.25 -33.13 -59.93
CA SER A 194 -16.52 -34.53 -60.34
C SER A 194 -17.02 -35.37 -59.16
N GLU A 195 -18.21 -35.95 -59.33
CA GLU A 195 -18.76 -37.08 -58.58
C GLU A 195 -17.86 -38.31 -58.72
N ASP A 196 -17.77 -39.17 -57.69
CA ASP A 196 -18.03 -40.62 -57.78
C ASP A 196 -17.74 -41.34 -56.44
N ASP A 197 -18.54 -42.38 -56.22
CA ASP A 197 -18.76 -43.24 -55.06
C ASP A 197 -17.52 -43.90 -54.41
N SER A 198 -17.63 -44.29 -53.13
CA SER A 198 -17.67 -45.72 -52.74
C SER A 198 -17.46 -45.93 -51.23
N ASP A 199 -18.37 -46.76 -50.69
CA ASP A 199 -18.45 -47.32 -49.34
C ASP A 199 -17.17 -48.01 -48.83
N GLY A 200 -17.00 -48.13 -47.50
CA GLY A 200 -16.00 -49.03 -46.94
C GLY A 200 -15.79 -49.01 -45.42
N ASP A 201 -16.79 -49.49 -44.70
CA ASP A 201 -16.80 -50.18 -43.39
C ASP A 201 -15.44 -50.58 -42.73
N SER A 202 -15.21 -50.06 -41.50
CA SER A 202 -14.70 -50.72 -40.25
C SER A 202 -13.44 -51.64 -40.23
N PRO A 203 -12.90 -52.03 -39.05
CA PRO A 203 -12.39 -51.25 -37.93
C PRO A 203 -10.99 -51.80 -37.44
N PRO A 204 -10.61 -51.82 -36.14
CA PRO A 204 -9.30 -51.35 -35.66
C PRO A 204 -8.30 -52.48 -35.35
N THR A 205 -6.99 -52.17 -35.28
CA THR A 205 -6.04 -53.03 -34.56
C THR A 205 -4.89 -52.24 -33.94
N ALA A 206 -4.69 -52.48 -32.64
CA ALA A 206 -3.49 -52.15 -31.89
C ALA A 206 -2.32 -53.06 -32.28
N SER A 207 -1.10 -52.52 -32.35
CA SER A 207 0.12 -53.30 -32.10
C SER A 207 1.37 -52.43 -31.96
N THR A 208 1.85 -52.40 -30.72
CA THR A 208 3.22 -52.75 -30.32
C THR A 208 4.42 -52.37 -31.21
N CYS A 209 5.28 -51.56 -30.59
CA CYS A 209 6.66 -51.89 -30.19
C CYS A 209 7.75 -52.12 -31.25
N ALA A 210 8.90 -51.49 -30.94
CA ALA A 210 10.28 -51.84 -31.29
C ALA A 210 10.92 -51.23 -32.56
N LYS A 211 11.73 -50.18 -32.30
CA LYS A 211 13.20 -50.17 -32.42
C LYS A 211 13.80 -50.55 -33.78
N VAL A 212 14.28 -49.54 -34.53
CA VAL A 212 15.45 -49.69 -35.43
C VAL A 212 16.26 -48.38 -35.48
N GLU A 213 17.54 -48.50 -35.15
CA GLU A 213 18.61 -47.52 -35.38
C GLU A 213 18.83 -47.27 -36.87
N GLY A 214 19.15 -46.04 -37.27
CA GLY A 214 19.45 -45.76 -38.68
C GLY A 214 20.10 -44.42 -38.93
N ILE A 215 21.41 -44.35 -38.70
CA ILE A 215 22.33 -43.28 -39.10
C ILE A 215 22.15 -42.94 -40.59
N SER A 216 21.93 -41.65 -40.92
CA SER A 216 22.43 -41.13 -42.20
C SER A 216 22.73 -39.62 -42.14
N LYS A 217 24.01 -39.33 -42.33
CA LYS A 217 24.62 -38.01 -42.55
C LYS A 217 24.18 -37.49 -43.92
N LYS A 218 23.74 -36.23 -44.02
CA LYS A 218 23.77 -35.47 -45.28
C LYS A 218 24.52 -34.15 -45.07
N ARG A 219 25.62 -34.03 -45.81
CA ARG A 219 26.49 -32.87 -45.99
C ARG A 219 25.80 -31.83 -46.91
N PRO A 220 26.15 -30.54 -46.83
CA PRO A 220 25.48 -29.46 -47.56
C PRO A 220 26.02 -29.31 -48.99
N ARG A 221 25.16 -28.82 -49.89
CA ARG A 221 25.56 -28.34 -51.23
C ARG A 221 25.86 -26.84 -51.16
N PRO A 222 26.99 -26.38 -51.73
CA PRO A 222 27.24 -24.96 -51.99
C PRO A 222 26.64 -24.57 -53.35
N ARG A 223 26.11 -23.36 -53.48
CA ARG A 223 25.83 -22.76 -54.79
C ARG A 223 26.09 -21.26 -54.79
N ASP A 224 27.24 -20.95 -55.37
CA ASP A 224 27.64 -19.83 -56.22
C ASP A 224 26.78 -18.57 -56.33
N SER A 225 27.43 -17.49 -55.93
CA SER A 225 27.55 -16.16 -56.54
C SER A 225 27.18 -16.01 -58.02
N SER A 226 26.29 -15.06 -58.33
CA SER A 226 26.37 -14.23 -59.54
C SER A 226 25.61 -12.90 -59.41
N SER A 227 26.38 -11.81 -59.39
CA SER A 227 26.18 -10.49 -60.01
C SER A 227 24.78 -9.86 -60.17
N SER A 228 24.67 -8.68 -59.53
CA SER A 228 24.23 -7.37 -60.08
C SER A 228 22.83 -7.21 -60.67
N ALA A 229 22.01 -6.38 -60.03
CA ALA A 229 21.35 -5.24 -60.67
C ALA A 229 20.81 -4.29 -59.60
N VAL A 230 20.96 -2.99 -59.87
CA VAL A 230 20.42 -1.88 -59.10
C VAL A 230 18.90 -1.91 -59.25
N GLU A 231 18.19 -2.29 -58.19
CA GLU A 231 16.78 -1.95 -58.02
C GLU A 231 16.68 -1.02 -56.81
N ASN A 232 16.09 0.15 -57.06
CA ASN A 232 15.57 1.01 -56.01
C ASN A 232 14.45 0.23 -55.33
N SER A 233 14.77 -0.54 -54.29
CA SER A 233 13.74 -1.01 -53.38
C SER A 233 13.48 0.13 -52.39
N ASP A 234 12.34 0.80 -52.58
CA ASP A 234 11.58 1.36 -51.45
C ASP A 234 11.09 0.17 -50.60
N GLU A 235 12.03 -0.65 -50.13
CA GLU A 235 11.83 -1.58 -49.04
C GLU A 235 11.77 -0.68 -47.81
N ASP A 236 10.54 -0.28 -47.49
CA ASP A 236 10.13 -0.01 -46.12
C ASP A 236 10.52 -1.26 -45.30
N GLU A 237 11.80 -1.33 -44.91
CA GLU A 237 12.25 -2.19 -43.84
C GLU A 237 11.53 -1.67 -42.60
N ASP A 238 10.30 -2.17 -42.40
CA ASP A 238 9.64 -2.31 -41.12
C ASP A 238 10.54 -3.24 -40.28
N VAL A 239 11.75 -2.77 -39.94
CA VAL A 239 12.62 -3.39 -38.95
C VAL A 239 11.77 -3.40 -37.70
N PRO A 240 11.38 -4.59 -37.20
CA PRO A 240 10.54 -4.69 -36.02
C PRO A 240 11.23 -3.87 -34.94
N PHE A 241 10.61 -2.74 -34.58
CA PHE A 241 11.12 -1.84 -33.58
C PHE A 241 11.38 -2.69 -32.34
N ASP A 242 12.65 -2.83 -31.96
CA ASP A 242 13.08 -3.79 -30.96
C ASP A 242 12.61 -3.33 -29.58
N GLN A 243 11.36 -3.66 -29.27
CA GLN A 243 10.68 -3.28 -28.04
C GLN A 243 11.50 -3.69 -26.81
N GLN A 244 12.25 -4.79 -26.91
CA GLN A 244 13.13 -5.27 -25.83
C GLN A 244 14.20 -4.24 -25.49
N LYS A 245 14.82 -3.63 -26.51
CA LYS A 245 15.85 -2.62 -26.33
C LYS A 245 15.31 -1.36 -25.64
N ILE A 246 14.09 -0.95 -25.97
CA ILE A 246 13.43 0.23 -25.37
C ILE A 246 13.06 -0.05 -23.91
N ASP A 247 12.57 -1.26 -23.65
CA ASP A 247 12.23 -1.69 -22.30
C ASP A 247 13.49 -1.79 -21.42
N GLU A 248 14.63 -2.23 -21.98
CA GLU A 248 15.94 -2.25 -21.31
C GLU A 248 16.47 -0.84 -21.04
N GLU A 249 16.41 0.08 -22.00
CA GLU A 249 16.83 1.47 -21.82
C GLU A 249 15.98 2.17 -20.74
N THR A 250 14.65 2.02 -20.81
CA THR A 250 13.72 2.56 -19.80
C THR A 250 14.00 1.99 -18.40
N LYS A 251 14.38 0.71 -18.34
CA LYS A 251 14.74 0.02 -17.10
C LYS A 251 16.01 0.61 -16.49
N GLU A 252 17.06 0.79 -17.30
CA GLU A 252 18.32 1.39 -16.87
C GLU A 252 18.14 2.83 -16.41
N GLU A 253 17.30 3.62 -17.10
CA GLU A 253 16.96 4.98 -16.70
C GLU A 253 16.27 5.03 -15.33
N LYS A 254 15.25 4.21 -15.09
CA LYS A 254 14.55 4.13 -13.80
C LYS A 254 15.49 3.74 -12.67
N LEU A 255 16.39 2.80 -12.94
CA LEU A 255 17.39 2.34 -11.98
C LEU A 255 18.42 3.43 -11.69
N SER A 256 18.85 4.17 -12.71
CA SER A 256 19.73 5.33 -12.58
C SER A 256 19.09 6.44 -11.75
N VAL A 257 17.81 6.74 -11.98
CA VAL A 257 17.03 7.71 -11.19
C VAL A 257 16.99 7.27 -9.72
N PHE A 258 16.70 5.99 -9.44
CA PHE A 258 16.71 5.46 -8.08
C PHE A 258 18.09 5.55 -7.42
N LEU A 259 19.17 5.18 -8.12
CA LEU A 259 20.53 5.26 -7.59
C LEU A 259 20.97 6.72 -7.34
N SER A 260 20.48 7.67 -8.14
CA SER A 260 20.79 9.09 -7.97
C SER A 260 20.17 9.68 -6.69
N ASP A 261 18.92 9.33 -6.37
CA ASP A 261 18.22 9.78 -5.18
C ASP A 261 17.23 8.72 -4.64
N PRO A 262 17.72 7.73 -3.87
CA PRO A 262 16.88 6.68 -3.32
C PRO A 262 15.78 7.21 -2.39
N GLU A 263 16.02 8.34 -1.72
CA GLU A 263 15.05 8.97 -0.82
C GLU A 263 13.86 9.50 -1.61
N LYS A 264 14.11 10.26 -2.68
CA LYS A 264 13.06 10.79 -3.55
C LYS A 264 12.27 9.68 -4.23
N SER A 265 12.93 8.65 -4.76
CA SER A 265 12.23 7.53 -5.40
C SER A 265 11.33 6.77 -4.42
N VAL A 266 11.78 6.53 -3.19
CA VAL A 266 10.94 5.88 -2.16
C VAL A 266 9.77 6.77 -1.74
N ARG A 267 9.96 8.10 -1.65
CA ARG A 267 8.85 9.03 -1.41
C ARG A 267 7.80 8.96 -2.51
N ILE A 268 8.22 9.08 -3.78
CA ILE A 268 7.33 9.00 -4.94
C ILE A 268 6.60 7.66 -4.98
N PHE A 269 7.31 6.54 -4.76
CA PHE A 269 6.72 5.21 -4.73
C PHE A 269 5.60 5.12 -3.68
N LEU A 270 5.91 5.45 -2.42
CA LEU A 270 4.98 5.35 -1.30
C LEU A 270 3.92 6.46 -1.28
N SER A 271 3.99 7.44 -2.19
CA SER A 271 3.01 8.53 -2.28
C SER A 271 2.23 8.54 -3.59
N SER A 272 2.78 9.09 -4.68
CA SER A 272 2.04 9.32 -5.92
C SER A 272 1.88 8.03 -6.72
N HIS A 273 2.90 7.18 -6.77
CA HIS A 273 2.84 5.94 -7.54
C HIS A 273 1.85 4.94 -6.95
N MET A 274 1.90 4.70 -5.63
CA MET A 274 0.89 3.88 -4.96
C MET A 274 -0.53 4.41 -5.18
N ARG A 275 -0.72 5.73 -5.28
CA ARG A 275 -2.01 6.36 -5.54
C ARG A 275 -2.47 6.10 -6.97
N GLU A 276 -1.61 6.34 -7.95
CA GLU A 276 -1.86 6.10 -9.38
C GLU A 276 -2.20 4.64 -9.67
N LYS A 277 -1.48 3.69 -9.03
CA LYS A 277 -1.73 2.25 -9.17
C LYS A 277 -2.88 1.73 -8.30
N GLY A 278 -3.60 2.60 -7.59
CA GLY A 278 -4.71 2.22 -6.73
C GLY A 278 -4.32 1.39 -5.50
N LEU A 279 -3.01 1.31 -5.17
CA LEU A 279 -2.52 0.57 -4.01
C LEU A 279 -2.90 1.23 -2.69
N ILE A 280 -3.17 2.55 -2.68
CA ILE A 280 -3.55 3.29 -1.47
C ILE A 280 -4.93 2.92 -0.90
N TRP A 281 -5.78 2.26 -1.69
CA TRP A 281 -7.16 1.97 -1.29
C TRP A 281 -7.27 0.75 -0.37
N SER A 282 -6.18 0.01 -0.17
CA SER A 282 -6.12 -1.12 0.74
C SER A 282 -5.30 -0.77 1.98
N GLU A 283 -5.93 -0.80 3.16
CA GLU A 283 -5.25 -0.63 4.45
C GLU A 283 -4.05 -1.59 4.58
N ARG A 284 -4.22 -2.83 4.08
CA ARG A 284 -3.17 -3.84 4.09
C ARG A 284 -1.92 -3.41 3.33
N ASN A 285 -2.09 -2.76 2.18
CA ASN A 285 -0.97 -2.27 1.37
C ASN A 285 -0.26 -1.11 2.06
N LEU A 286 -1.01 -0.20 2.66
CA LEU A 286 -0.47 0.95 3.41
C LEU A 286 0.34 0.53 4.63
N ILE A 287 0.00 -0.60 5.26
CA ILE A 287 0.80 -1.22 6.32
C ILE A 287 1.98 -1.99 5.72
N SER A 288 1.75 -2.83 4.71
CA SER A 288 2.74 -3.81 4.24
C SER A 288 3.86 -3.19 3.41
N ALA A 289 3.57 -2.21 2.55
CA ALA A 289 4.53 -1.58 1.65
C ALA A 289 5.73 -0.93 2.38
N PRO A 290 5.54 -0.05 3.38
CA PRO A 290 6.68 0.55 4.08
C PRO A 290 7.48 -0.49 4.89
N HIS A 291 6.85 -1.54 5.41
CA HIS A 291 7.58 -2.64 6.08
C HIS A 291 8.45 -3.41 5.08
N LEU A 292 7.89 -3.78 3.94
CA LEU A 292 8.61 -4.50 2.88
C LEU A 292 9.86 -3.73 2.41
N LEU A 293 9.68 -2.44 2.09
CA LEU A 293 10.80 -1.60 1.66
C LEU A 293 11.82 -1.38 2.78
N SER A 294 11.38 -1.28 4.03
CA SER A 294 12.28 -1.20 5.18
C SER A 294 13.20 -2.43 5.26
N PHE A 295 12.67 -3.63 5.04
CA PHE A 295 13.46 -4.86 5.03
C PHE A 295 14.43 -4.88 3.86
N PHE A 296 13.97 -4.54 2.65
CA PHE A 296 14.82 -4.53 1.46
C PHE A 296 15.99 -3.54 1.58
N LEU A 297 15.72 -2.28 1.97
CA LEU A 297 16.78 -1.28 2.08
C LEU A 297 17.76 -1.57 3.22
N ARG A 298 17.29 -2.15 4.34
CA ARG A 298 18.20 -2.63 5.40
C ARG A 298 19.05 -3.80 4.92
N PHE A 299 18.49 -4.70 4.12
CA PHE A 299 19.24 -5.79 3.50
C PHE A 299 20.32 -5.26 2.54
N VAL A 300 20.01 -4.26 1.72
CA VAL A 300 20.98 -3.58 0.83
C VAL A 300 22.14 -2.98 1.62
N LEU A 301 21.86 -2.26 2.71
CA LEU A 301 22.89 -1.67 3.57
C LEU A 301 23.74 -2.71 4.28
N ARG A 302 23.10 -3.75 4.82
CA ARG A 302 23.75 -4.75 5.66
C ARG A 302 24.70 -5.65 4.87
N ASN A 303 24.29 -6.06 3.67
CA ASN A 303 25.14 -6.88 2.80
C ASN A 303 26.07 -6.04 1.91
N ARG A 304 26.12 -4.71 2.12
CA ARG A 304 26.97 -3.78 1.38
C ARG A 304 26.87 -3.95 -0.13
N VAL A 305 25.65 -4.11 -0.62
CA VAL A 305 25.36 -4.18 -2.05
C VAL A 305 25.89 -2.95 -2.78
N LEU A 306 25.75 -1.79 -2.13
CA LEU A 306 26.23 -0.48 -2.57
C LEU A 306 27.20 0.08 -1.51
N PRO A 307 28.49 -0.29 -1.54
CA PRO A 307 29.49 0.15 -0.57
C PRO A 307 29.78 1.66 -0.66
N GLU A 308 29.45 2.31 -1.77
CA GLU A 308 29.72 3.72 -2.03
C GLU A 308 28.96 4.60 -1.03
N GLN A 309 29.67 5.53 -0.40
CA GLN A 309 29.12 6.37 0.66
C GLN A 309 27.95 7.24 0.18
N ALA A 310 27.96 7.65 -1.10
CA ALA A 310 26.89 8.42 -1.71
C ALA A 310 25.55 7.66 -1.68
N TYR A 311 25.55 6.42 -2.17
CA TYR A 311 24.36 5.56 -2.18
C TYR A 311 23.91 5.19 -0.76
N GLN A 312 24.85 4.82 0.12
CA GLN A 312 24.49 4.49 1.51
C GLN A 312 23.81 5.65 2.23
N ARG A 313 24.26 6.89 1.99
CA ARG A 313 23.63 8.09 2.56
C ARG A 313 22.20 8.24 2.04
N GLY A 314 21.99 8.07 0.72
CA GLY A 314 20.66 8.11 0.11
C GLY A 314 19.72 7.04 0.69
N VAL A 315 20.17 5.78 0.75
CA VAL A 315 19.39 4.67 1.30
C VAL A 315 19.05 4.87 2.79
N LYS A 316 19.98 5.41 3.59
CA LYS A 316 19.70 5.75 5.00
C LYS A 316 18.65 6.85 5.14
N ARG A 317 18.64 7.85 4.26
CA ARG A 317 17.58 8.88 4.26
C ARG A 317 16.24 8.32 3.79
N ALA A 318 16.25 7.43 2.80
CA ALA A 318 15.07 6.70 2.35
C ALA A 318 14.44 5.88 3.50
N LEU A 319 15.25 5.22 4.34
CA LEU A 319 14.76 4.55 5.55
C LEU A 319 14.07 5.52 6.53
N GLY A 320 14.58 6.75 6.68
CA GLY A 320 13.91 7.79 7.47
C GLY A 320 12.52 8.16 6.92
N THR A 321 12.38 8.23 5.60
CA THR A 321 11.06 8.40 4.95
C THR A 321 10.16 7.19 5.21
N ILE A 322 10.68 5.97 5.10
CA ILE A 322 9.91 4.75 5.35
C ILE A 322 9.39 4.70 6.80
N ASP A 323 10.19 5.15 7.77
CA ASP A 323 9.77 5.19 9.17
C ASP A 323 8.67 6.25 9.42
N LEU A 324 8.61 7.32 8.62
CA LEU A 324 7.45 8.23 8.56
C LEU A 324 6.25 7.52 7.91
N ALA A 325 6.45 6.84 6.79
CA ALA A 325 5.40 6.13 6.07
C ALA A 325 4.72 5.03 6.90
N LYS A 326 5.48 4.27 7.72
CA LYS A 326 4.91 3.30 8.66
C LYS A 326 3.92 3.91 9.64
N LYS A 327 4.10 5.19 9.99
CA LYS A 327 3.22 5.93 10.90
C LYS A 327 2.07 6.57 10.15
N GLU A 328 2.36 7.30 9.07
CA GLU A 328 1.39 8.15 8.40
C GLU A 328 0.45 7.40 7.44
N LEU A 329 0.93 6.39 6.70
CA LEU A 329 0.10 5.71 5.69
C LEU A 329 -1.10 4.96 6.30
N PRO A 330 -0.98 4.21 7.40
CA PRO A 330 -2.16 3.62 8.04
C PRO A 330 -3.14 4.69 8.55
N LEU A 331 -2.64 5.85 8.93
CA LEU A 331 -3.47 6.96 9.41
C LEU A 331 -4.18 7.67 8.25
N THR A 332 -3.60 7.74 7.05
CA THR A 332 -4.30 8.32 5.88
C THR A 332 -5.58 7.54 5.56
N TYR A 333 -5.55 6.22 5.67
CA TYR A 333 -6.74 5.37 5.49
C TYR A 333 -7.79 5.62 6.56
N LYS A 334 -7.38 5.65 7.84
CA LYS A 334 -8.28 5.92 8.97
C LYS A 334 -8.95 7.27 8.83
N VAL A 335 -8.18 8.33 8.53
CA VAL A 335 -8.73 9.67 8.31
C VAL A 335 -9.71 9.66 7.12
N GLY A 336 -9.39 8.94 6.04
CA GLY A 336 -10.29 8.82 4.88
C GLY A 336 -11.60 8.09 5.15
N HIS A 337 -11.66 7.27 6.20
CA HIS A 337 -12.91 6.64 6.66
C HIS A 337 -13.68 7.46 7.68
N MET A 338 -13.02 8.44 8.32
CA MET A 338 -13.65 9.31 9.30
C MET A 338 -14.15 10.62 8.72
N LEU A 339 -13.71 10.99 7.51
CA LEU A 339 -14.15 12.18 6.80
C LEU A 339 -15.04 11.78 5.60
N PRO A 340 -16.13 12.53 5.31
CA PRO A 340 -16.63 13.67 6.08
C PRO A 340 -17.13 13.27 7.46
N ASP A 341 -16.88 14.15 8.43
CA ASP A 341 -17.38 13.98 9.78
C ASP A 341 -18.81 14.51 9.89
N LYS A 342 -19.50 14.14 10.97
CA LYS A 342 -20.92 14.50 11.14
C LYS A 342 -21.14 16.01 11.29
N CYS A 343 -20.12 16.76 11.72
CA CYS A 343 -20.16 18.22 11.76
C CYS A 343 -20.24 18.78 10.34
N SER A 344 -19.34 18.34 9.46
CA SER A 344 -19.28 18.76 8.06
C SER A 344 -20.54 18.37 7.29
N GLU A 345 -21.02 17.14 7.45
CA GLU A 345 -22.29 16.68 6.87
C GLU A 345 -23.48 17.52 7.35
N GLY A 346 -23.53 17.83 8.66
CA GLY A 346 -24.58 18.66 9.24
C GLY A 346 -24.55 20.10 8.74
N CYS A 347 -23.36 20.67 8.52
CA CYS A 347 -23.22 22.00 7.92
C CYS A 347 -23.70 21.99 6.46
N GLN A 348 -23.31 20.98 5.68
CA GLN A 348 -23.79 20.80 4.30
C GLN A 348 -25.31 20.63 4.24
N GLY A 349 -25.91 19.89 5.18
CA GLY A 349 -27.36 19.72 5.27
C GLY A 349 -28.12 21.01 5.58
N ILE A 350 -27.51 21.94 6.34
CA ILE A 350 -28.10 23.23 6.68
C ILE A 350 -27.96 24.24 5.54
N PHE A 351 -26.76 24.37 4.98
CA PHE A 351 -26.45 25.42 4.01
C PHE A 351 -26.65 24.99 2.56
N GLY A 352 -26.86 23.69 2.32
CA GLY A 352 -26.84 23.10 1.00
C GLY A 352 -25.41 22.85 0.52
N ARG A 353 -25.29 22.13 -0.59
CA ARG A 353 -24.01 21.85 -1.24
C ARG A 353 -23.51 23.10 -1.96
N MET A 354 -22.29 23.55 -1.65
CA MET A 354 -21.68 24.75 -2.23
C MET A 354 -21.00 24.50 -3.57
N GLY A 355 -20.65 23.26 -3.88
CA GLY A 355 -20.12 22.86 -5.16
C GLY A 355 -20.08 21.34 -5.30
N THR A 356 -19.87 20.87 -6.52
CA THR A 356 -19.69 19.45 -6.79
C THR A 356 -18.29 19.29 -7.33
N VAL A 357 -17.41 18.63 -6.57
CA VAL A 357 -16.19 18.11 -7.19
C VAL A 357 -16.65 17.02 -8.15
N ASN A 358 -16.59 17.29 -9.45
CA ASN A 358 -16.77 16.25 -10.46
C ASN A 358 -15.56 15.33 -10.36
N TRP A 359 -15.64 14.32 -9.49
CA TRP A 359 -14.76 13.18 -9.61
C TRP A 359 -15.13 12.53 -10.94
N PHE A 360 -14.34 12.77 -11.98
CA PHE A 360 -14.29 11.85 -13.10
C PHE A 360 -13.67 10.57 -12.55
N THR A 361 -14.40 9.82 -11.73
CA THR A 361 -14.26 8.37 -11.77
C THR A 361 -14.57 8.05 -13.21
N ALA A 362 -13.54 7.70 -13.99
CA ALA A 362 -13.72 7.00 -15.24
C ALA A 362 -14.43 5.69 -14.87
N THR A 363 -15.75 5.76 -14.69
CA THR A 363 -16.63 4.62 -14.72
C THR A 363 -16.48 4.11 -16.13
N VAL A 364 -15.56 3.17 -16.31
CA VAL A 364 -15.55 2.30 -17.49
C VAL A 364 -16.99 1.81 -17.59
N PRO A 365 -17.72 2.14 -18.66
CA PRO A 365 -19.16 1.88 -18.73
C PRO A 365 -19.43 0.40 -18.39
N GLU A 366 -20.10 0.18 -17.26
CA GLU A 366 -20.47 -1.15 -16.75
C GLU A 366 -21.65 -1.76 -17.56
N GLU A 367 -21.87 -1.30 -18.80
CA GLU A 367 -22.92 -1.80 -19.69
C GLU A 367 -22.56 -3.12 -20.39
N GLN A 368 -21.38 -3.71 -20.13
CA GLN A 368 -21.03 -5.04 -20.64
C GLN A 368 -21.09 -6.19 -19.62
N MET A 369 -21.46 -5.95 -18.34
CA MET A 369 -21.48 -7.03 -17.32
C MET A 369 -22.81 -7.28 -16.61
N LYS A 370 -23.93 -6.67 -17.02
CA LYS A 370 -25.26 -7.01 -16.49
C LYS A 370 -26.02 -7.98 -17.40
N GLY A 371 -25.69 -9.27 -17.30
CA GLY A 371 -26.65 -10.34 -17.59
C GLY A 371 -27.54 -10.61 -16.36
N PRO A 372 -28.84 -10.95 -16.52
CA PRO A 372 -29.75 -11.15 -15.40
C PRO A 372 -29.37 -12.39 -14.58
N SER A 373 -29.02 -12.17 -13.32
CA SER A 373 -28.73 -13.19 -12.32
C SER A 373 -30.01 -13.90 -11.88
N GLY A 374 -30.12 -15.20 -12.12
CA GLY A 374 -31.20 -15.98 -11.51
C GLY A 374 -31.57 -17.32 -12.15
N GLU A 375 -30.65 -18.03 -12.81
CA GLU A 375 -30.85 -19.45 -13.12
C GLU A 375 -29.48 -20.09 -13.43
N GLN A 376 -29.26 -21.33 -12.99
CA GLN A 376 -28.00 -22.05 -13.14
C GLN A 376 -27.50 -21.97 -14.59
N SER A 377 -26.33 -21.37 -14.80
CA SER A 377 -25.80 -21.02 -16.12
C SER A 377 -25.41 -22.27 -16.91
N LYS A 378 -26.38 -22.87 -17.61
CA LYS A 378 -26.12 -23.68 -18.79
C LYS A 378 -25.80 -22.74 -19.94
N LEU A 379 -24.54 -22.73 -20.39
CA LEU A 379 -24.19 -22.02 -21.62
C LEU A 379 -24.63 -22.90 -22.80
N GLN A 380 -25.65 -22.47 -23.53
CA GLN A 380 -25.99 -23.05 -24.84
C GLN A 380 -25.13 -22.37 -25.90
N VAL A 381 -24.13 -23.07 -26.41
CA VAL A 381 -23.36 -22.60 -27.56
C VAL A 381 -24.01 -23.18 -28.80
N THR A 382 -24.43 -22.30 -29.71
CA THR A 382 -24.96 -22.70 -31.02
C THR A 382 -23.87 -22.43 -32.05
N ASP A 383 -23.41 -23.48 -32.74
CA ASP A 383 -22.42 -23.34 -33.80
C ASP A 383 -23.05 -22.57 -34.98
N THR A 384 -22.52 -21.39 -35.29
CA THR A 384 -23.05 -20.51 -36.34
C THR A 384 -22.89 -21.05 -37.76
N ALA A 385 -22.09 -22.11 -37.98
CA ALA A 385 -21.94 -22.73 -39.28
C ALA A 385 -22.91 -23.91 -39.51
N THR A 386 -23.31 -24.62 -38.45
CA THR A 386 -24.09 -25.88 -38.56
C THR A 386 -25.45 -25.85 -37.86
N GLY A 387 -25.68 -24.87 -36.98
CA GLY A 387 -26.96 -24.69 -36.27
C GLY A 387 -27.23 -25.68 -35.14
N GLU A 388 -26.30 -26.60 -34.82
CA GLU A 388 -26.44 -27.51 -33.68
C GLU A 388 -26.12 -26.80 -32.35
N ARG A 389 -26.94 -27.08 -31.34
CA ARG A 389 -26.82 -26.55 -29.97
C ARG A 389 -26.17 -27.59 -29.06
N GLN A 390 -25.09 -27.21 -28.39
CA GLN A 390 -24.53 -27.98 -27.27
C GLN A 390 -24.58 -27.18 -25.97
N ASP A 391 -24.99 -27.87 -24.90
CA ASP A 391 -25.00 -27.34 -23.53
C ASP A 391 -23.66 -27.66 -22.85
N ILE A 392 -22.93 -26.63 -22.42
CA ILE A 392 -21.70 -26.78 -21.64
C ILE A 392 -21.97 -26.34 -20.19
N THR A 393 -21.69 -27.22 -19.24
CA THR A 393 -21.79 -26.96 -17.80
C THR A 393 -20.41 -26.55 -17.27
N LEU A 394 -20.29 -25.33 -16.73
CA LEU A 394 -19.03 -24.84 -16.14
C LEU A 394 -18.92 -25.19 -14.64
N PRO A 395 -17.71 -25.53 -14.15
CA PRO A 395 -17.47 -25.81 -12.72
C PRO A 395 -17.50 -24.53 -11.86
N PRO A 396 -17.76 -24.67 -10.54
CA PRO A 396 -17.96 -23.55 -9.63
C PRO A 396 -16.70 -22.69 -9.42
N GLU A 397 -16.91 -21.39 -9.24
CA GLU A 397 -15.93 -20.30 -9.16
C GLU A 397 -14.77 -20.53 -8.16
N ALA A 398 -15.03 -21.29 -7.09
CA ALA A 398 -14.01 -21.67 -6.12
C ALA A 398 -12.93 -22.61 -6.69
N GLU A 399 -13.23 -23.39 -7.74
CA GLU A 399 -12.24 -24.20 -8.45
C GLU A 399 -11.41 -23.37 -9.45
N ILE A 400 -11.94 -22.25 -9.94
CA ILE A 400 -11.25 -21.36 -10.90
C ILE A 400 -10.13 -20.59 -10.20
N SER A 401 -10.40 -20.02 -9.01
CA SER A 401 -9.35 -19.38 -8.20
C SER A 401 -8.29 -20.36 -7.67
N LEU A 402 -8.64 -21.65 -7.50
CA LEU A 402 -7.68 -22.68 -7.12
C LEU A 402 -6.82 -23.11 -8.32
N LYS A 403 -7.38 -23.18 -9.53
CA LYS A 403 -6.65 -23.51 -10.76
C LYS A 403 -5.72 -22.39 -11.21
N GLU A 404 -6.14 -21.13 -11.15
CA GLU A 404 -5.27 -19.97 -11.42
C GLU A 404 -4.06 -19.94 -10.47
N ALA A 405 -4.27 -20.27 -9.18
CA ALA A 405 -3.17 -20.34 -8.22
C ALA A 405 -2.21 -21.53 -8.42
N ILE A 406 -2.63 -22.57 -9.17
CA ILE A 406 -1.82 -23.75 -9.49
C ILE A 406 -1.06 -23.55 -10.81
N GLU A 407 -1.66 -22.88 -11.80
CA GLU A 407 -1.03 -22.62 -13.11
C GLU A 407 0.10 -21.57 -13.03
N ASP A 408 0.00 -20.57 -12.15
CA ASP A 408 1.06 -19.58 -11.90
C ASP A 408 2.34 -20.16 -11.25
N ASN A 409 2.34 -21.44 -10.85
CA ASN A 409 3.48 -22.12 -10.23
C ASN A 409 4.26 -23.07 -11.17
N LEU A 410 3.89 -23.18 -12.46
CA LEU A 410 4.44 -24.22 -13.34
C LEU A 410 5.40 -23.78 -14.46
N GLU A 411 5.75 -22.50 -14.60
CA GLU A 411 6.75 -22.09 -15.60
C GLU A 411 7.89 -21.26 -14.99
N MET A 412 8.90 -21.97 -14.49
CA MET A 412 10.28 -21.48 -14.53
C MET A 412 11.20 -22.67 -14.75
N ASP A 413 11.53 -22.88 -16.02
CA ASP A 413 12.43 -23.92 -16.51
C ASP A 413 13.84 -23.67 -15.97
N VAL A 414 14.19 -24.37 -14.89
CA VAL A 414 15.56 -24.39 -14.36
C VAL A 414 16.31 -25.48 -15.12
N THR A 415 17.22 -25.06 -15.99
CA THR A 415 18.18 -25.94 -16.66
C THR A 415 19.09 -26.60 -15.60
N PRO A 416 19.12 -27.94 -15.44
CA PRO A 416 20.11 -28.57 -14.58
C PRO A 416 21.35 -28.94 -15.40
N GLN A 417 22.48 -28.31 -15.06
CA GLN A 417 23.78 -28.73 -15.54
C GLN A 417 24.18 -30.06 -14.86
N LEU A 418 24.53 -31.00 -15.72
CA LEU A 418 25.07 -32.33 -15.48
C LEU A 418 26.48 -32.22 -14.87
N GLU A 419 26.76 -32.91 -13.76
CA GLU A 419 28.00 -33.70 -13.58
C GLU A 419 27.96 -34.68 -12.39
N GLN A 420 28.14 -35.96 -12.76
CA GLN A 420 28.70 -37.15 -12.10
C GLN A 420 29.24 -36.97 -10.66
N GLY A 421 29.06 -37.85 -9.68
CA GLY A 421 28.69 -39.27 -9.63
C GLY A 421 29.56 -39.93 -8.55
N SER A 422 28.98 -40.55 -7.52
CA SER A 422 29.64 -41.64 -6.78
C SER A 422 28.65 -42.41 -5.89
N THR A 423 28.72 -43.73 -6.00
CA THR A 423 27.89 -44.77 -5.41
C THR A 423 28.37 -45.19 -4.02
N ALA A 424 27.46 -45.42 -3.06
CA ALA A 424 27.55 -46.55 -2.09
C ALA A 424 26.31 -46.67 -1.18
N THR A 425 25.46 -47.66 -1.48
CA THR A 425 25.06 -48.80 -0.62
C THR A 425 24.48 -48.59 0.79
N GLY A 426 23.28 -49.16 1.03
CA GLY A 426 22.89 -49.80 2.31
C GLY A 426 21.58 -49.28 2.93
N CYS A 427 20.42 -49.88 2.66
CA CYS A 427 19.81 -51.06 3.33
C CYS A 427 19.12 -50.74 4.69
N GLY A 428 17.80 -51.01 4.79
CA GLY A 428 17.07 -50.92 6.05
C GLY A 428 15.54 -50.95 5.94
N ASP A 429 15.00 -51.92 5.21
CA ASP A 429 13.57 -52.31 5.19
C ASP A 429 13.30 -53.32 6.33
N TRP A 430 12.36 -53.02 7.23
CA TRP A 430 11.77 -53.98 8.17
C TRP A 430 10.29 -53.62 8.44
N GLY A 431 9.40 -54.36 7.78
CA GLY A 431 8.63 -55.38 8.49
C GLY A 431 7.30 -54.96 9.12
N ASN A 432 6.25 -55.23 8.35
CA ASN A 432 4.83 -55.34 8.70
C ASN A 432 4.53 -56.53 9.65
N THR A 433 3.54 -56.40 10.54
CA THR A 433 2.69 -57.53 11.00
C THR A 433 1.32 -57.03 11.46
N ASP A 434 0.29 -57.48 10.76
CA ASP A 434 -1.11 -57.52 11.19
C ASP A 434 -1.35 -58.59 12.27
N ALA A 435 -2.29 -58.34 13.20
CA ALA A 435 -3.55 -59.10 13.32
C ALA A 435 -4.34 -58.84 14.62
N ALA A 436 -5.65 -58.68 14.42
CA ALA A 436 -6.78 -59.11 15.24
C ALA A 436 -7.27 -58.26 16.45
N ALA A 437 -8.43 -57.62 16.19
CA ALA A 437 -9.68 -57.61 16.96
C ALA A 437 -9.69 -57.24 18.45
N GLU A 438 -10.39 -56.15 18.80
CA GLU A 438 -11.61 -56.21 19.61
C GLU A 438 -12.37 -54.86 19.66
N VAL A 439 -13.67 -54.98 19.39
CA VAL A 439 -14.86 -54.22 19.81
C VAL A 439 -14.64 -53.08 20.83
N ASN A 440 -15.12 -51.87 20.49
CA ASN A 440 -16.03 -51.08 21.35
C ASN A 440 -16.55 -49.82 20.63
N ALA A 441 -17.82 -49.91 20.23
CA ALA A 441 -18.65 -48.81 19.77
C ALA A 441 -19.41 -48.19 20.96
N TRP A 442 -19.17 -46.90 21.21
CA TRP A 442 -19.90 -46.03 22.14
C TRP A 442 -19.86 -44.64 21.48
N GLY A 443 -20.92 -43.89 21.20
CA GLY A 443 -22.35 -43.99 21.43
C GLY A 443 -22.89 -42.59 21.09
N SER A 444 -23.81 -42.52 20.12
CA SER A 444 -24.51 -41.29 19.72
C SER A 444 -25.48 -40.86 20.82
N GLY A 445 -25.35 -39.60 21.27
CA GLY A 445 -26.20 -39.00 22.28
C GLY A 445 -27.10 -37.92 21.69
N GLU A 446 -28.30 -38.35 21.31
CA GLU A 446 -29.49 -37.58 20.97
C GLU A 446 -30.20 -37.18 22.28
N TRP A 447 -30.42 -35.88 22.55
CA TRP A 447 -31.28 -35.38 23.64
C TRP A 447 -32.02 -34.09 23.24
N GLY A 448 -33.33 -34.23 23.00
CA GLY A 448 -34.47 -33.33 23.29
C GLY A 448 -34.43 -31.86 22.82
N GLY A 449 -35.41 -31.30 22.10
CA GLY A 449 -36.84 -31.61 22.07
C GLY A 449 -37.60 -30.75 23.10
N TRP A 450 -38.07 -29.57 22.68
CA TRP A 450 -39.20 -28.84 23.29
C TRP A 450 -40.06 -28.25 22.16
N ASP A 451 -41.29 -28.74 22.12
CA ASP A 451 -42.48 -28.31 21.36
C ASP A 451 -42.74 -26.80 21.43
N ALA A 452 -43.05 -26.14 20.31
CA ALA A 452 -44.38 -25.91 19.70
C ALA A 452 -45.04 -24.60 20.18
N ASP A 453 -45.28 -23.67 19.25
CA ASP A 453 -46.54 -22.93 19.20
C ASP A 453 -46.81 -22.47 17.76
N ASP A 454 -47.98 -22.85 17.26
CA ASP A 454 -48.51 -22.58 15.93
C ASP A 454 -49.22 -21.23 15.91
N GLY A 455 -48.96 -20.43 14.87
CA GLY A 455 -49.64 -19.15 14.66
C GLY A 455 -49.85 -18.85 13.17
N GLN A 456 -50.86 -19.49 12.58
CA GLN A 456 -51.41 -19.14 11.27
C GLN A 456 -51.94 -17.70 11.24
N GLY A 457 -51.60 -16.95 10.19
CA GLY A 457 -52.18 -15.65 9.86
C GLY A 457 -52.15 -15.41 8.34
N THR A 458 -53.33 -15.23 7.78
CA THR A 458 -53.73 -15.19 6.36
C THR A 458 -53.12 -14.05 5.51
N PRO A 459 -53.06 -14.22 4.17
CA PRO A 459 -52.59 -13.22 3.23
C PRO A 459 -53.72 -12.25 2.84
N TRP A 460 -53.44 -10.94 2.91
CA TRP A 460 -54.33 -9.90 2.40
C TRP A 460 -54.01 -9.60 0.94
N ASP A 461 -54.90 -10.11 0.10
CA ASP A 461 -55.16 -9.72 -1.27
C ASP A 461 -55.73 -8.29 -1.32
N ALA A 462 -55.17 -7.44 -2.18
CA ALA A 462 -55.73 -6.13 -2.54
C ALA A 462 -55.21 -5.66 -3.91
N ASN A 463 -55.84 -6.17 -4.97
CA ASN A 463 -56.50 -5.39 -6.01
C ASN A 463 -56.11 -3.89 -6.11
N ILE A 464 -55.41 -3.50 -7.18
CA ILE A 464 -55.56 -2.18 -7.81
C ILE A 464 -55.64 -2.36 -9.33
N GLU A 465 -56.64 -1.67 -9.88
CA GLU A 465 -57.23 -1.76 -11.19
C GLU A 465 -56.35 -1.20 -12.31
N CYS A 466 -56.50 -1.83 -13.49
CA CYS A 466 -56.17 -1.27 -14.80
C CYS A 466 -56.86 0.08 -15.05
N MET A 467 -56.20 0.95 -15.82
CA MET A 467 -56.72 1.81 -16.93
C MET A 467 -55.62 2.85 -17.32
N PRO A 468 -55.66 3.49 -18.51
CA PRO A 468 -55.37 2.92 -19.82
C PRO A 468 -54.21 3.66 -20.54
N ALA A 469 -53.79 3.10 -21.68
CA ALA A 469 -52.95 3.77 -22.67
C ALA A 469 -53.71 4.91 -23.36
N ASP A 470 -53.03 6.04 -23.64
CA ASP A 470 -53.17 6.81 -24.89
C ASP A 470 -52.22 8.04 -24.98
N ASN A 471 -51.59 8.14 -26.15
CA ASN A 471 -51.10 9.32 -26.89
C ASN A 471 -49.85 10.12 -26.46
N ASP A 472 -48.74 9.80 -27.13
CA ASP A 472 -48.09 10.60 -28.18
C ASP A 472 -48.10 12.14 -28.05
N ARG A 473 -46.96 12.69 -27.62
CA ARG A 473 -46.46 13.97 -28.17
C ARG A 473 -44.94 14.07 -28.06
N GLU A 474 -44.28 13.83 -29.19
CA GLU A 474 -42.86 14.08 -29.41
C GLU A 474 -42.55 15.56 -29.16
N CYS A 475 -41.69 15.84 -28.19
CA CYS A 475 -41.05 17.14 -28.03
C CYS A 475 -39.55 16.89 -27.83
N SER A 476 -38.84 16.82 -28.95
CA SER A 476 -37.39 16.71 -29.06
C SER A 476 -36.73 18.04 -28.69
N GLY A 477 -36.50 18.24 -27.39
CA GLY A 477 -35.48 19.15 -26.87
C GLY A 477 -34.32 18.34 -26.30
N PRO A 478 -33.06 18.82 -26.37
CA PRO A 478 -31.94 18.13 -25.73
C PRO A 478 -32.19 18.08 -24.22
N LEU A 479 -32.49 16.89 -23.72
CA LEU A 479 -32.69 16.65 -22.30
C LEU A 479 -31.38 16.96 -21.57
N PRO A 480 -31.43 17.70 -20.44
CA PRO A 480 -30.26 17.87 -19.60
C PRO A 480 -29.83 16.49 -19.12
N ILE A 481 -28.55 16.17 -19.34
CA ILE A 481 -27.87 15.02 -18.74
C ILE A 481 -28.34 14.91 -17.30
N TRP A 482 -29.05 13.82 -17.00
CA TRP A 482 -29.38 13.44 -15.64
C TRP A 482 -28.07 13.32 -14.89
N SER A 483 -27.77 14.34 -14.09
CA SER A 483 -26.86 14.17 -12.98
C SER A 483 -27.55 13.15 -12.07
N ASP A 484 -27.02 11.94 -12.02
CA ASP A 484 -27.43 10.84 -11.13
C ASP A 484 -27.19 11.17 -9.65
N SER A 485 -27.49 12.39 -9.23
CA SER A 485 -27.96 12.69 -7.89
C SER A 485 -29.42 12.21 -7.76
N ALA A 486 -29.65 10.90 -7.98
CA ALA A 486 -30.78 10.25 -7.34
C ALA A 486 -30.66 10.60 -5.85
N PRO A 487 -31.67 11.21 -5.22
CA PRO A 487 -31.61 11.47 -3.79
C PRO A 487 -31.29 10.13 -3.14
N THR A 488 -30.24 10.07 -2.33
CA THR A 488 -29.94 8.87 -1.55
C THR A 488 -31.02 8.74 -0.48
N TRP A 489 -32.21 8.32 -0.89
CA TRP A 489 -33.38 8.02 -0.07
C TRP A 489 -32.99 6.87 0.85
N GLY A 490 -32.32 7.17 1.97
CA GLY A 490 -31.80 6.17 2.89
C GLY A 490 -30.53 6.57 3.65
N ARG A 491 -29.87 7.69 3.32
CA ARG A 491 -28.90 8.27 4.25
C ARG A 491 -29.65 9.13 5.25
N ASP A 492 -29.66 8.70 6.52
CA ASP A 492 -30.08 9.56 7.63
C ASP A 492 -29.24 10.83 7.57
N LEU A 493 -29.84 11.93 7.14
CA LEU A 493 -29.17 13.23 7.11
C LEU A 493 -28.74 13.55 8.52
N THR A 494 -27.44 13.52 8.75
CA THR A 494 -26.78 13.80 10.02
C THR A 494 -27.12 15.23 10.42
N SER A 495 -28.09 15.38 11.32
CA SER A 495 -28.52 16.69 11.76
C SER A 495 -27.54 17.25 12.76
N LEU A 496 -27.05 18.47 12.52
CA LEU A 496 -26.22 19.22 13.49
C LEU A 496 -26.93 19.42 14.84
N MET A 497 -28.26 19.29 14.87
CA MET A 497 -29.08 19.26 16.09
C MET A 497 -28.63 18.18 17.08
N ALA A 498 -28.07 17.05 16.62
CA ALA A 498 -27.55 16.02 17.53
C ALA A 498 -26.36 16.52 18.36
N PHE A 499 -25.59 17.48 17.83
CA PHE A 499 -24.39 18.03 18.47
C PHE A 499 -24.66 19.31 19.23
N LEU A 500 -25.35 20.25 18.58
CA LEU A 500 -25.63 21.58 19.13
C LEU A 500 -26.93 21.61 19.96
N GLY A 501 -27.83 20.65 19.78
CA GLY A 501 -29.22 20.79 20.21
C GLY A 501 -29.94 21.87 19.40
N PRO A 502 -31.12 22.33 19.86
CA PRO A 502 -31.82 23.47 19.28
C PRO A 502 -30.93 24.70 19.21
N SER A 503 -30.49 25.06 18.00
CA SER A 503 -29.55 26.15 17.77
C SER A 503 -30.07 27.16 16.76
N VAL A 504 -29.70 28.42 16.97
CA VAL A 504 -29.93 29.55 16.05
C VAL A 504 -28.82 29.67 15.00
N PHE A 505 -27.95 28.66 14.88
CA PHE A 505 -26.83 28.64 13.93
C PHE A 505 -27.26 28.94 12.48
N PRO A 506 -28.30 28.30 11.90
CA PRO A 506 -28.75 28.61 10.54
C PRO A 506 -29.27 30.04 10.35
N LEU A 507 -29.67 30.72 11.43
CA LEU A 507 -30.19 32.09 11.39
C LEU A 507 -29.09 33.13 11.53
N THR A 508 -27.98 32.77 12.19
CA THR A 508 -26.90 33.69 12.55
C THR A 508 -25.68 33.58 11.61
N HIS A 509 -25.54 32.45 10.92
CA HIS A 509 -24.41 32.17 10.03
C HIS A 509 -24.90 31.80 8.63
N THR A 510 -24.06 32.06 7.65
CA THR A 510 -24.20 31.70 6.25
C THR A 510 -22.84 31.28 5.69
N THR A 511 -22.81 30.86 4.42
CA THR A 511 -21.56 30.50 3.74
C THR A 511 -20.88 31.73 3.14
N GLY A 512 -19.57 31.78 3.30
CA GLY A 512 -18.67 32.79 2.75
C GLY A 512 -17.84 32.26 1.60
N ILE A 513 -16.52 32.30 1.77
CA ILE A 513 -15.56 31.85 0.77
C ILE A 513 -15.64 30.34 0.59
N VAL A 514 -15.64 29.91 -0.68
CA VAL A 514 -15.61 28.51 -1.07
C VAL A 514 -14.35 28.29 -1.91
N GLU A 515 -13.45 27.44 -1.42
CA GLU A 515 -12.21 27.10 -2.12
C GLU A 515 -12.03 25.57 -2.22
N CYS A 516 -11.49 25.09 -3.34
CA CYS A 516 -11.00 23.73 -3.48
C CYS A 516 -9.47 23.78 -3.43
N SER A 517 -8.88 23.20 -2.40
CA SER A 517 -7.43 23.27 -2.21
C SER A 517 -6.91 22.10 -1.39
N THR A 518 -5.61 21.80 -1.51
CA THR A 518 -4.91 20.93 -0.58
C THR A 518 -4.25 21.76 0.51
N ARG A 519 -4.45 21.36 1.77
CA ARG A 519 -3.93 22.01 2.97
C ARG A 519 -3.31 21.00 3.92
N ARG A 520 -2.29 21.40 4.69
CA ARG A 520 -1.63 20.54 5.67
C ARG A 520 -2.12 20.81 7.09
N VAL A 521 -2.27 19.76 7.89
CA VAL A 521 -2.51 19.86 9.33
C VAL A 521 -1.34 20.57 9.99
N ARG A 522 -1.56 21.79 10.48
CA ARG A 522 -0.56 22.59 11.21
C ARG A 522 -0.67 22.37 12.71
N GLU A 523 -1.89 22.44 13.24
CA GLU A 523 -2.16 22.35 14.67
C GLU A 523 -3.56 21.77 14.91
N VAL A 524 -3.72 21.03 16.02
CA VAL A 524 -5.02 20.53 16.48
C VAL A 524 -5.29 21.07 17.88
N ILE A 525 -6.41 21.76 18.04
CA ILE A 525 -6.82 22.44 19.26
C ILE A 525 -8.06 21.74 19.82
N ALA A 526 -7.96 21.27 21.06
CA ALA A 526 -9.07 20.62 21.75
C ALA A 526 -10.25 21.59 22.01
N PRO A 527 -11.49 21.07 22.17
CA PRO A 527 -12.63 21.88 22.54
C PRO A 527 -12.37 22.62 23.85
N THR A 528 -12.81 23.87 23.94
CA THR A 528 -12.58 24.68 25.13
C THR A 528 -13.50 24.18 26.25
N SER A 529 -12.94 23.71 27.36
CA SER A 529 -13.70 23.21 28.52
C SER A 529 -14.49 24.27 29.29
N SER A 530 -14.59 25.49 28.74
CA SER A 530 -15.29 26.59 29.39
C SER A 530 -16.76 26.23 29.58
N SER A 531 -17.18 26.14 30.84
CA SER A 531 -18.60 25.96 31.19
C SER A 531 -19.43 27.04 30.47
N PRO A 532 -20.47 26.66 29.69
CA PRO A 532 -21.31 27.60 28.93
C PRO A 532 -22.06 28.60 29.83
N SER A 533 -21.93 28.52 31.15
CA SER A 533 -22.68 29.31 32.13
C SER A 533 -22.27 30.79 32.26
N SER A 534 -21.15 31.24 31.66
CA SER A 534 -20.69 32.62 31.85
C SER A 534 -21.17 33.64 30.80
N ALA A 535 -21.64 33.19 29.62
CA ALA A 535 -21.94 34.08 28.50
C ALA A 535 -23.34 34.74 28.54
N THR A 536 -24.26 34.28 29.39
CA THR A 536 -25.69 34.67 29.35
C THR A 536 -26.11 35.76 30.32
N LYS A 537 -25.20 36.37 31.11
CA LYS A 537 -25.56 37.56 31.91
C LYS A 537 -25.48 38.85 31.09
N ARG A 538 -26.15 38.90 29.92
CA ARG A 538 -26.44 40.19 29.27
C ARG A 538 -27.61 40.84 29.98
N LYS A 539 -27.35 41.97 30.65
CA LYS A 539 -28.42 42.83 31.20
C LYS A 539 -29.24 43.38 30.02
N PRO A 540 -30.57 43.25 30.00
CA PRO A 540 -31.41 43.85 28.96
C PRO A 540 -31.19 45.36 28.99
N LYS A 541 -30.77 45.92 27.86
CA LYS A 541 -30.58 47.37 27.71
C LYS A 541 -31.89 47.93 27.18
N HIS A 542 -32.85 48.18 28.08
CA HIS A 542 -34.12 48.83 27.77
C HIS A 542 -33.87 50.22 27.15
N LYS A 543 -34.05 50.35 25.83
CA LYS A 543 -34.36 51.60 25.17
C LYS A 543 -35.47 51.31 24.16
N ASP A 544 -36.66 51.83 24.46
CA ASP A 544 -37.79 52.02 23.55
C ASP A 544 -38.45 50.77 22.95
N GLY A 545 -39.19 50.05 23.80
CA GLY A 545 -40.55 49.55 23.46
C GLY A 545 -40.73 48.35 22.54
N GLN A 546 -39.72 47.85 21.83
CA GLN A 546 -39.87 46.67 20.97
C GLN A 546 -38.60 45.79 21.02
N GLU A 547 -38.54 44.88 22.00
CA GLU A 547 -37.46 43.90 22.10
C GLU A 547 -37.63 42.80 21.04
N ALA A 548 -37.11 43.03 19.84
CA ALA A 548 -36.83 41.95 18.92
C ALA A 548 -35.66 41.14 19.50
N TRP A 549 -35.93 39.91 19.96
CA TRP A 549 -34.90 38.99 20.42
C TRP A 549 -34.08 38.53 19.21
N VAL A 550 -32.98 39.24 18.91
CA VAL A 550 -32.04 38.85 17.86
C VAL A 550 -30.99 37.94 18.50
N PRO A 551 -30.88 36.66 18.08
CA PRO A 551 -29.86 35.77 18.60
C PRO A 551 -28.46 36.29 18.22
N ALA A 552 -27.55 36.35 19.19
CA ALA A 552 -26.20 36.86 18.96
C ALA A 552 -25.29 35.77 18.36
N ALA A 553 -24.73 36.01 17.17
CA ALA A 553 -23.80 35.10 16.50
C ALA A 553 -22.61 34.70 17.39
N SER A 554 -22.10 35.62 18.21
CA SER A 554 -21.01 35.37 19.16
C SER A 554 -21.32 34.25 20.18
N GLY A 555 -22.60 34.05 20.52
CA GLY A 555 -23.01 32.98 21.43
C GLY A 555 -22.92 31.62 20.77
N VAL A 556 -23.27 31.54 19.48
CA VAL A 556 -23.17 30.32 18.68
C VAL A 556 -21.72 29.95 18.44
N GLU A 557 -20.85 30.91 18.10
CA GLU A 557 -19.41 30.65 17.97
C GLU A 557 -18.77 30.12 19.25
N ALA A 558 -19.16 30.65 20.42
CA ALA A 558 -18.69 30.15 21.70
C ALA A 558 -19.15 28.70 21.96
N GLU A 559 -20.35 28.34 21.49
CA GLU A 559 -20.84 26.96 21.55
C GLU A 559 -20.08 26.03 20.59
N LEU A 560 -19.80 26.48 19.37
CA LEU A 560 -18.97 25.75 18.41
C LEU A 560 -17.57 25.47 19.00
N ASP A 561 -16.93 26.48 19.59
CA ASP A 561 -15.62 26.36 20.26
C ASP A 561 -15.62 25.40 21.45
N ALA A 562 -16.74 25.27 22.15
CA ALA A 562 -16.87 24.43 23.33
C ALA A 562 -17.15 22.96 22.98
N ARG A 563 -17.82 22.71 21.84
CA ARG A 563 -18.27 21.37 21.45
C ARG A 563 -17.38 20.70 20.40
N PHE A 564 -16.79 21.48 19.50
CA PHE A 564 -15.98 20.95 18.41
C PHE A 564 -14.49 21.17 18.66
N ALA A 565 -13.72 20.24 18.12
CA ALA A 565 -12.28 20.42 17.98
C ALA A 565 -11.99 21.34 16.79
N LYS A 566 -10.81 21.94 16.80
CA LYS A 566 -10.36 22.83 15.73
C LYS A 566 -9.07 22.31 15.14
N VAL A 567 -9.03 22.19 13.83
CA VAL A 567 -7.82 21.82 13.08
C VAL A 567 -7.38 23.02 12.26
N VAL A 568 -6.22 23.57 12.59
CA VAL A 568 -5.62 24.66 11.82
C VAL A 568 -4.92 24.03 10.62
N LEU A 569 -5.37 24.40 9.43
CA LEU A 569 -4.87 23.89 8.16
C LEU A 569 -4.10 24.99 7.42
N ALA A 570 -2.79 24.79 7.27
CA ALA A 570 -1.94 25.68 6.51
C ALA A 570 -1.98 25.34 5.02
N PRO A 571 -1.72 26.30 4.10
CA PRO A 571 -1.61 26.02 2.68
C PRO A 571 -0.55 24.93 2.38
N TRP A 572 -0.84 24.10 1.38
CA TRP A 572 0.13 23.14 0.85
C TRP A 572 1.07 23.81 -0.15
N ASP A 573 2.37 23.66 0.04
CA ASP A 573 3.41 24.37 -0.72
C ASP A 573 3.98 23.58 -1.92
N ARG A 574 3.51 22.35 -2.13
CA ARG A 574 3.99 21.46 -3.21
C ARG A 574 2.87 21.10 -4.17
N PHE A 575 2.80 21.80 -5.30
CA PHE A 575 1.85 21.51 -6.37
C PHE A 575 2.44 20.52 -7.38
N GLY A 576 1.56 19.75 -8.04
CA GLY A 576 1.93 18.75 -9.05
C GLY A 576 1.30 17.37 -8.78
N GLY A 577 1.29 16.52 -9.82
CA GLY A 577 0.58 15.24 -9.77
C GLY A 577 -0.91 15.47 -9.54
N ASP A 578 -1.46 14.84 -8.50
CA ASP A 578 -2.87 14.93 -8.15
C ASP A 578 -3.22 16.19 -7.32
N ILE A 579 -2.20 17.00 -6.96
CA ILE A 579 -2.39 18.21 -6.15
C ILE A 579 -2.44 19.41 -7.09
N SER A 580 -3.66 19.90 -7.33
CA SER A 580 -3.91 21.14 -8.07
C SER A 580 -3.60 22.37 -7.22
N LYS A 581 -3.40 23.51 -7.91
CA LYS A 581 -3.40 24.82 -7.25
C LYS A 581 -4.78 25.11 -6.65
N PRO A 582 -4.87 25.91 -5.58
CA PRO A 582 -6.16 26.30 -5.03
C PRO A 582 -7.06 26.92 -6.10
N GLU A 583 -8.34 26.59 -6.07
CA GLU A 583 -9.35 27.12 -6.97
C GLU A 583 -10.49 27.72 -6.15
N ILE A 584 -10.91 28.94 -6.50
CA ILE A 584 -12.04 29.60 -5.86
C ILE A 584 -13.30 29.32 -6.66
N TRP A 585 -14.33 28.82 -5.99
CA TRP A 585 -15.58 28.44 -6.64
C TRP A 585 -16.49 29.63 -6.93
N ALA A 586 -17.32 29.52 -7.97
CA ALA A 586 -18.27 30.57 -8.37
C ALA A 586 -19.33 30.89 -7.30
N THR A 587 -19.58 29.95 -6.38
CA THR A 587 -20.47 30.12 -5.23
C THR A 587 -19.83 30.85 -4.05
N SER A 588 -18.51 31.06 -4.11
CA SER A 588 -17.73 31.79 -3.10
C SER A 588 -18.23 33.23 -2.93
N ARG A 589 -18.31 33.68 -1.68
CA ARG A 589 -18.74 35.03 -1.30
C ARG A 589 -17.70 35.66 -0.38
N GLY A 590 -17.31 36.88 -0.68
CA GLY A 590 -16.35 37.65 0.12
C GLY A 590 -15.09 38.02 -0.67
N PRO A 591 -14.23 38.87 -0.08
CA PRO A 591 -13.00 39.30 -0.72
C PRO A 591 -11.97 38.16 -0.70
N VAL A 592 -11.51 37.74 -1.88
CA VAL A 592 -10.55 36.65 -2.06
C VAL A 592 -9.51 37.04 -3.12
N ILE A 593 -8.26 36.68 -2.88
CA ILE A 593 -7.18 36.82 -3.85
C ILE A 593 -7.24 35.63 -4.80
N ASP A 594 -7.49 35.87 -6.08
CA ASP A 594 -7.41 34.83 -7.10
C ASP A 594 -5.96 34.32 -7.23
N PRO A 595 -5.68 33.04 -6.96
CA PRO A 595 -4.34 32.47 -7.03
C PRO A 595 -3.77 32.38 -8.45
N ASN A 596 -4.61 32.56 -9.48
CA ASN A 596 -4.20 32.53 -10.89
C ASN A 596 -3.83 33.92 -11.44
N VAL A 597 -4.15 35.00 -10.72
CA VAL A 597 -3.92 36.37 -11.17
C VAL A 597 -2.72 36.95 -10.43
N SER A 598 -1.77 37.56 -11.17
CA SER A 598 -0.62 38.24 -10.56
C SER A 598 -1.08 39.34 -9.61
N SER A 599 -0.45 39.38 -8.43
CA SER A 599 -0.78 40.23 -7.26
C SER A 599 -0.89 41.72 -7.57
N ASP A 600 -0.27 42.19 -8.66
CA ASP A 600 -0.19 43.63 -8.99
C ASP A 600 -1.51 44.23 -9.51
N SER A 601 -2.53 43.41 -9.75
CA SER A 601 -3.76 43.84 -10.46
C SER A 601 -5.04 43.86 -9.61
N GLN A 602 -4.97 43.50 -8.33
CA GLN A 602 -6.16 43.40 -7.48
C GLN A 602 -6.40 44.70 -6.67
N ASN A 603 -7.34 45.53 -7.15
CA ASN A 603 -7.86 46.67 -6.42
C ASN A 603 -8.74 46.20 -5.25
N THR A 604 -8.15 46.03 -4.06
CA THR A 604 -8.90 45.71 -2.85
C THR A 604 -9.66 46.94 -2.36
N LYS A 605 -10.96 46.78 -2.10
CA LYS A 605 -11.76 47.84 -1.45
C LYS A 605 -11.18 48.08 -0.05
N ALA A 606 -10.97 49.33 0.31
CA ALA A 606 -10.36 49.70 1.59
C ALA A 606 -11.23 49.25 2.78
N GLY A 607 -10.82 48.22 3.51
CA GLY A 607 -11.45 47.86 4.79
C GLY A 607 -11.29 46.40 5.23
N GLU A 608 -11.23 45.45 4.29
CA GLU A 608 -11.15 44.01 4.58
C GLU A 608 -9.89 43.42 3.96
N THR A 609 -9.14 42.64 4.74
CA THR A 609 -8.03 41.84 4.22
C THR A 609 -8.61 40.66 3.44
N PRO A 610 -8.44 40.61 2.10
CA PRO A 610 -8.95 39.48 1.31
C PRO A 610 -8.26 38.18 1.74
N HIS A 611 -9.01 37.08 1.75
CA HIS A 611 -8.46 35.76 2.01
C HIS A 611 -7.52 35.34 0.88
N ASN A 612 -6.34 34.83 1.22
CA ASN A 612 -5.38 34.30 0.29
C ASN A 612 -5.22 32.79 0.48
N PRO A 613 -5.70 31.95 -0.46
CA PRO A 613 -5.62 30.50 -0.33
C PRO A 613 -4.19 29.95 -0.30
N LEU A 614 -3.19 30.72 -0.77
CA LEU A 614 -1.79 30.32 -0.81
C LEU A 614 -1.02 30.63 0.47
N THR A 615 -1.51 31.54 1.31
CA THR A 615 -0.79 31.99 2.52
C THR A 615 -1.56 31.82 3.81
N ASP A 616 -2.89 31.89 3.74
CA ASP A 616 -3.70 32.01 4.93
C ASP A 616 -4.07 30.64 5.48
N ASP A 617 -3.97 30.49 6.79
CA ASP A 617 -4.43 29.30 7.49
C ASP A 617 -5.96 29.34 7.63
N ILE A 618 -6.60 28.17 7.58
CA ILE A 618 -8.02 28.02 7.88
C ILE A 618 -8.21 27.20 9.15
N THR A 619 -9.31 27.44 9.87
CA THR A 619 -9.65 26.68 11.10
C THR A 619 -10.86 25.80 10.82
N LEU A 620 -10.60 24.52 10.57
CA LEU A 620 -11.63 23.51 10.33
C LEU A 620 -12.26 23.05 11.65
N LEU A 621 -13.59 23.04 11.72
CA LEU A 621 -14.33 22.43 12.82
C LEU A 621 -14.47 20.93 12.59
N VAL A 622 -14.10 20.12 13.58
CA VAL A 622 -14.20 18.65 13.51
C VAL A 622 -14.73 18.06 14.82
N GLU A 623 -15.29 16.85 14.74
CA GLU A 623 -15.70 16.10 15.93
C GLU A 623 -14.52 15.85 16.91
N PRO A 624 -14.73 15.93 18.24
CA PRO A 624 -13.64 15.79 19.21
C PRO A 624 -12.83 14.50 19.15
N HIS A 625 -13.45 13.38 18.73
CA HIS A 625 -12.76 12.09 18.63
C HIS A 625 -11.68 12.06 17.54
N LEU A 626 -11.74 12.99 16.57
CA LEU A 626 -10.75 13.09 15.49
C LEU A 626 -9.42 13.66 15.95
N ILE A 627 -9.37 14.30 17.12
CA ILE A 627 -8.14 14.89 17.67
C ILE A 627 -7.06 13.83 17.85
N ASP A 628 -7.42 12.65 18.36
CA ASP A 628 -6.46 11.59 18.66
C ASP A 628 -5.81 11.05 17.38
N THR A 629 -6.50 11.13 16.24
CA THR A 629 -5.94 10.69 14.96
C THR A 629 -5.19 11.81 14.26
N LEU A 630 -5.81 12.99 14.09
CA LEU A 630 -5.20 14.12 13.37
C LEU A 630 -4.02 14.74 14.13
N GLY A 631 -4.04 14.68 15.47
CA GLY A 631 -2.95 15.18 16.32
C GLY A 631 -1.66 14.37 16.25
N VAL A 632 -1.73 13.11 15.79
CA VAL A 632 -0.55 12.22 15.67
C VAL A 632 0.28 12.52 14.42
N VAL A 633 -0.30 13.19 13.42
CA VAL A 633 0.31 13.40 12.09
C VAL A 633 0.30 14.88 11.66
N PRO A 634 1.07 15.74 12.34
CA PRO A 634 1.30 17.09 11.84
C PRO A 634 1.94 17.02 10.44
N GLY A 635 1.44 17.85 9.53
CA GLY A 635 1.88 17.87 8.14
C GLY A 635 1.11 16.97 7.19
N LEU A 636 0.14 16.16 7.67
CA LEU A 636 -0.77 15.41 6.80
C LEU A 636 -1.53 16.38 5.89
N GLY A 637 -1.52 16.13 4.58
CA GLY A 637 -2.26 16.89 3.58
C GLY A 637 -3.70 16.40 3.45
N LEU A 638 -4.64 17.32 3.41
CA LEU A 638 -6.06 17.09 3.12
C LEU A 638 -6.40 17.94 1.90
N GLY A 639 -6.87 17.32 0.83
CA GLY A 639 -7.48 17.98 -0.32
C GLY A 639 -8.99 17.96 -0.13
N ALA A 640 -9.63 19.12 -0.13
CA ALA A 640 -11.09 19.18 -0.04
C ALA A 640 -11.64 20.48 -0.64
N MET A 641 -12.98 20.52 -0.74
CA MET A 641 -13.72 21.77 -0.82
C MET A 641 -13.95 22.33 0.58
N TRP A 642 -13.32 23.46 0.88
CA TRP A 642 -13.42 24.18 2.14
C TRP A 642 -14.45 25.31 2.02
N VAL A 643 -15.35 25.37 2.99
CA VAL A 643 -16.41 26.39 3.05
C VAL A 643 -16.29 27.19 4.34
N GLN A 644 -16.14 28.50 4.18
CA GLN A 644 -16.08 29.44 5.29
C GLN A 644 -17.47 29.66 5.89
N LEU A 645 -17.54 29.63 7.22
CA LEU A 645 -18.70 30.06 7.99
C LEU A 645 -18.56 31.55 8.30
N VAL A 646 -19.52 32.34 7.83
CA VAL A 646 -19.55 33.80 8.00
C VAL A 646 -20.84 34.20 8.70
N ARG A 647 -20.80 35.22 9.57
CA ARG A 647 -22.02 35.70 10.22
C ARG A 647 -22.93 36.40 9.20
N SER A 648 -24.23 36.22 9.34
CA SER A 648 -25.21 36.89 8.47
C SER A 648 -25.12 38.42 8.58
N GLU A 649 -24.80 38.95 9.77
CA GLU A 649 -24.64 40.40 10.02
C GLU A 649 -23.46 41.02 9.26
N ASP A 650 -22.38 40.26 9.04
CA ASP A 650 -21.19 40.76 8.34
C ASP A 650 -21.44 40.89 6.82
N LYS A 651 -22.41 40.14 6.28
CA LYS A 651 -22.72 40.12 4.84
C LYS A 651 -23.44 41.38 4.37
N GLU A 652 -24.24 42.01 5.23
CA GLU A 652 -25.10 43.12 4.82
C GLU A 652 -24.34 44.45 4.64
N GLY A 653 -23.02 44.46 4.90
CA GLY A 653 -22.16 45.62 4.67
C GLY A 653 -22.57 46.84 5.50
N GLU A 654 -23.39 46.64 6.54
CA GLU A 654 -23.80 47.71 7.42
C GLU A 654 -22.54 48.19 8.14
N VAL A 655 -22.15 49.44 7.86
CA VAL A 655 -20.90 50.04 8.35
C VAL A 655 -21.00 50.20 9.86
N VAL A 656 -20.74 49.13 10.60
CA VAL A 656 -20.75 49.15 12.07
C VAL A 656 -19.66 50.11 12.49
N SER A 657 -20.07 51.24 13.08
CA SER A 657 -19.19 52.32 13.49
C SER A 657 -17.98 51.77 14.27
N SER A 658 -16.79 52.22 13.89
CA SER A 658 -15.45 51.70 14.23
C SER A 658 -15.07 51.63 15.73
N ARG A 659 -16.00 51.84 16.66
CA ARG A 659 -15.72 52.00 18.10
C ARG A 659 -15.68 50.72 18.94
N SER A 660 -15.92 49.53 18.37
CA SER A 660 -15.96 48.26 19.13
C SER A 660 -15.14 47.11 18.52
N ARG A 661 -13.95 47.39 17.96
CA ARG A 661 -13.07 46.38 17.32
C ARG A 661 -12.09 45.67 18.28
N THR A 662 -12.52 45.24 19.47
CA THR A 662 -11.55 44.66 20.44
C THR A 662 -11.25 43.17 20.25
N ALA A 663 -11.91 42.47 19.32
CA ALA A 663 -11.55 41.10 18.95
C ALA A 663 -11.83 40.87 17.46
N CYS A 664 -10.85 40.37 16.71
CA CYS A 664 -11.09 39.88 15.36
C CYS A 664 -12.11 38.74 15.42
N PRO A 665 -13.14 38.73 14.56
CA PRO A 665 -14.10 37.64 14.50
C PRO A 665 -13.38 36.32 14.22
N LYS A 666 -13.83 35.24 14.86
CA LYS A 666 -13.28 33.91 14.63
C LYS A 666 -13.82 33.40 13.30
N ILE A 667 -12.93 32.96 12.42
CA ILE A 667 -13.29 32.44 11.11
C ILE A 667 -13.21 30.91 11.18
N PHE A 668 -14.38 30.27 11.14
CA PHE A 668 -14.50 28.82 11.11
C PHE A 668 -14.76 28.32 9.70
N TRP A 669 -14.35 27.08 9.45
CA TRP A 669 -14.54 26.40 8.17
C TRP A 669 -15.08 25.00 8.42
N TYR A 670 -15.84 24.49 7.45
CA TYR A 670 -16.17 23.07 7.33
C TYR A 670 -15.74 22.58 5.93
N HIS A 671 -15.84 21.28 5.66
CA HIS A 671 -15.53 20.73 4.34
C HIS A 671 -16.74 20.00 3.75
N GLU A 672 -16.83 19.87 2.43
CA GLU A 672 -17.91 19.11 1.78
C GLU A 672 -17.35 17.88 1.07
N ASP A 673 -16.57 18.08 0.02
CA ASP A 673 -16.03 17.00 -0.81
C ASP A 673 -14.53 16.80 -0.50
N LEU A 674 -14.16 15.66 0.08
CA LEU A 674 -12.76 15.28 0.26
C LEU A 674 -12.21 14.77 -1.09
N THR A 675 -11.20 15.44 -1.63
CA THR A 675 -10.56 15.09 -2.91
C THR A 675 -9.34 14.19 -2.73
N GLY A 676 -8.67 14.27 -1.58
CA GLY A 676 -7.53 13.41 -1.30
C GLY A 676 -6.96 13.57 0.11
N ILE A 677 -6.18 12.56 0.53
CA ILE A 677 -5.39 12.60 1.75
C ILE A 677 -3.95 12.24 1.39
N PHE A 678 -3.01 13.11 1.75
CA PHE A 678 -1.63 13.02 1.32
C PHE A 678 -0.73 12.90 2.55
N PRO A 679 0.21 11.95 2.59
CA PRO A 679 1.22 11.91 3.65
C PRO A 679 2.10 13.17 3.61
N SER A 680 2.73 13.52 4.73
CA SER A 680 3.59 14.72 4.85
C SER A 680 4.80 14.68 3.89
N PHE A 681 5.22 13.47 3.53
CA PHE A 681 6.29 13.23 2.56
C PHE A 681 5.81 13.10 1.11
N TYR A 682 4.53 13.40 0.81
CA TYR A 682 4.02 13.33 -0.56
C TYR A 682 4.93 14.10 -1.51
N THR A 683 5.35 13.38 -2.53
CA THR A 683 6.18 13.90 -3.62
C THR A 683 5.45 13.57 -4.92
N PRO A 684 5.15 14.58 -5.76
CA PRO A 684 4.53 14.31 -7.04
C PRO A 684 5.48 13.48 -7.89
N GLY A 685 4.93 12.56 -8.68
CA GLY A 685 5.69 11.87 -9.71
C GLY A 685 6.25 12.89 -10.70
N SER A 686 7.41 12.60 -11.29
CA SER A 686 7.79 13.28 -12.53
C SER A 686 6.67 13.02 -13.53
N ALA A 687 6.07 14.08 -14.07
CA ALA A 687 5.23 13.95 -15.25
C ALA A 687 6.15 13.37 -16.34
N GLU A 688 5.93 12.10 -16.68
CA GLU A 688 6.56 11.48 -17.86
C GLU A 688 6.17 12.23 -19.13
#